data_AF-A0A937TMA1-F1
#
_entry.id   AF-A0A937TMA1-F1
#
_cell.length_a   1.000
_cell.length_b   1.000
_cell.length_c   1.000
_cell.angle_alpha   90.00
_cell.angle_beta   90.00
_cell.angle_gamma   90.00
#
_symmetry.space_group_name_H-M   'P 1'
#
loop_
_entity.id
_entity.type
_entity.pdbx_description
1 polymer ?
#
loop_
_entity_poly.entity_id
_entity_poly.type
_entity_poly.pdbx_seq_one_letter_code
_entity_poly.pdbx_strand_id
1 'polypeptide(L)'
;MKQIIIVLSLAFLTVSGFSQSKLSKAPVNTDYIKFIEEYESGETEMFAAPSPYELNFDKYFKKKKGFSPKSFPVVYDMRTAGPGGTSLLTSVKHQLSCGACWAFATYGSIESVWKVMGLGDYDLSENNLKNCHGFEPLPCQWGHHFMSTAYLVRGSGPIPEADDPYIPTNGCCTGGLTPTAYIPIARYLPEDRDAFKETIMNTGAVYNTYRSESGGYQWINNHYTYCYQGGLSTTHAIAIVGWNDTLSTACGQGAWIAKNEYGTGFGEDGFFYIAYQDSLVLKYNAIWHEREEYDTGLYIYQYDTIGGWPFVGYEDSIAYALIKYVAQGDRFLTKIGTYTVSFGSYLEVEFYDDFDGANLSNILTYIPEQYCDYPGFWSLELPEPLRINNGDDFFIKVKYNSPGCDYPIAVEEFSEDYTNPHIETGKCWTSEDAIVWEAAGLGTVNEFDLCIKVFGYDITKVDLKVMLEGPFNGTDMNTDLNALLPLSQPYSVNPWNYNGTETVTGIPNQDIVDWVLVELRDTTETNSATEATVIAQQAAFLLNDGSVVGLDGVSNLKFNNSVTHQLFVVVYHRNHIPVMSAYPVTETGGVYEYDFTDAIDKAFGGANGHKDLGNGIFGMIGGDGTANGQINNNDKNDTWNIQRGESGYKSGDFNMNSLVADPDKNDVWIPNSGKGSQVPE
;
A
#
# COMPACT_ATOMS: atom_id res chain seq x y z
N MET A 1 56.55 -46.99 -39.99
CA MET A 1 55.43 -47.64 -39.28
C MET A 1 55.21 -46.85 -37.99
N LYS A 2 54.09 -46.20 -37.70
CA LYS A 2 52.72 -46.24 -38.24
C LYS A 2 52.20 -44.79 -38.36
N GLN A 3 51.37 -44.56 -39.38
CA GLN A 3 50.74 -43.29 -39.70
C GLN A 3 49.78 -42.83 -38.59
N ILE A 4 49.85 -41.55 -38.25
CA ILE A 4 48.84 -40.85 -37.44
C ILE A 4 47.75 -40.40 -38.42
N ILE A 5 46.58 -41.03 -38.34
CA ILE A 5 45.37 -40.63 -39.05
C ILE A 5 44.62 -39.67 -38.12
N ILE A 6 44.56 -38.40 -38.50
CA ILE A 6 43.69 -37.40 -37.86
C ILE A 6 42.28 -37.63 -38.43
N VAL A 7 41.36 -38.11 -37.59
CA VAL A 7 39.94 -38.20 -37.92
C VAL A 7 39.32 -36.84 -37.58
N LEU A 8 39.02 -36.02 -38.60
CA LEU A 8 38.13 -34.87 -38.46
C LEU A 8 36.70 -35.39 -38.30
N SER A 9 36.18 -35.38 -37.08
CA SER A 9 34.75 -35.49 -36.81
C SER A 9 34.09 -34.13 -37.13
N LEU A 10 33.45 -34.03 -38.29
CA LEU A 10 32.46 -32.98 -38.56
C LEU A 10 31.28 -33.20 -37.61
N ALA A 11 31.17 -32.38 -36.57
CA ALA A 11 29.93 -32.25 -35.83
C ALA A 11 28.94 -31.45 -36.69
N PHE A 12 27.89 -32.12 -37.17
CA PHE A 12 26.71 -31.43 -37.66
C PHE A 12 26.11 -30.67 -36.47
N LEU A 13 26.22 -29.34 -36.46
CA LEU A 13 25.33 -28.51 -35.65
C LEU A 13 23.91 -28.67 -36.21
N THR A 14 23.12 -29.56 -35.62
CA THR A 14 21.68 -29.45 -35.68
C THR A 14 21.31 -28.23 -34.86
N VAL A 15 21.10 -27.09 -35.52
CA VAL A 15 20.34 -25.98 -34.92
C VAL A 15 18.92 -26.51 -34.79
N SER A 16 18.61 -27.08 -33.64
CA SER A 16 17.22 -27.27 -33.22
C SER A 16 16.72 -25.86 -32.98
N GLY A 17 15.88 -25.36 -33.90
CA GLY A 17 15.04 -24.22 -33.57
C GLY A 17 14.16 -24.68 -32.41
N PHE A 18 14.46 -24.19 -31.21
CA PHE A 18 13.53 -24.31 -30.09
C PHE A 18 12.33 -23.43 -30.45
N SER A 19 11.22 -24.07 -30.80
CA SER A 19 9.92 -23.40 -30.82
C SER A 19 9.49 -23.28 -29.38
N GLN A 20 9.08 -22.08 -28.97
CA GLN A 20 8.43 -21.85 -27.67
C GLN A 20 7.26 -22.83 -27.50
N SER A 21 7.06 -23.30 -26.27
CA SER A 21 5.87 -24.05 -25.87
C SER A 21 4.62 -23.21 -26.10
N LYS A 22 3.48 -23.85 -26.37
CA LYS A 22 2.23 -23.10 -26.63
C LYS A 22 1.67 -22.56 -25.31
N LEU A 23 1.37 -21.26 -25.25
CA LEU A 23 0.64 -20.69 -24.11
C LEU A 23 -0.70 -21.42 -23.90
N SER A 24 -0.98 -21.77 -22.65
CA SER A 24 -2.19 -22.48 -22.24
C SER A 24 -2.77 -21.89 -20.95
N LYS A 25 -4.05 -22.16 -20.72
CA LYS A 25 -4.80 -21.64 -19.57
C LYS A 25 -4.91 -22.72 -18.50
N ALA A 26 -4.90 -22.30 -17.24
CA ALA A 26 -5.20 -23.15 -16.11
C ALA A 26 -6.60 -23.77 -16.27
N PRO A 27 -6.78 -25.06 -15.97
CA PRO A 27 -8.10 -25.67 -15.93
C PRO A 27 -8.94 -25.02 -14.82
N VAL A 28 -10.23 -24.81 -15.11
CA VAL A 28 -11.19 -24.36 -14.10
C VAL A 28 -11.33 -25.43 -13.00
N ASN A 29 -11.40 -24.98 -11.75
CA ASN A 29 -11.57 -25.85 -10.60
C ASN A 29 -12.85 -26.71 -10.74
N THR A 30 -12.73 -28.01 -10.54
CA THR A 30 -13.87 -28.94 -10.65
C THR A 30 -14.98 -28.67 -9.63
N ASP A 31 -14.64 -28.18 -8.43
CA ASP A 31 -15.63 -27.81 -7.43
C ASP A 31 -16.38 -26.53 -7.80
N TYR A 32 -15.72 -25.61 -8.51
CA TYR A 32 -16.36 -24.42 -9.07
C TYR A 32 -17.33 -24.80 -10.19
N ILE A 33 -16.92 -25.68 -11.11
CA ILE A 33 -17.84 -26.21 -12.15
C ILE A 33 -19.07 -26.85 -11.48
N LYS A 34 -18.84 -27.69 -10.47
CA LYS A 34 -19.91 -28.31 -9.71
C LYS A 34 -20.83 -27.30 -9.02
N PHE A 35 -20.27 -26.22 -8.47
CA PHE A 35 -21.06 -25.13 -7.89
C PHE A 35 -21.99 -24.51 -8.94
N ILE A 36 -21.49 -24.21 -10.14
CA ILE A 36 -22.29 -23.65 -11.22
C ILE A 36 -23.38 -24.63 -11.67
N GLU A 37 -23.07 -25.93 -11.82
CA GLU A 37 -24.06 -26.96 -12.15
C GLU A 37 -25.18 -27.06 -11.10
N GLU A 38 -24.84 -27.05 -9.80
CA GLU A 38 -25.80 -27.03 -8.71
C GLU A 38 -26.65 -25.73 -8.76
N TYR A 39 -26.02 -24.58 -8.99
CA TYR A 39 -26.70 -23.28 -9.07
C TYR A 39 -27.72 -23.23 -10.21
N GLU A 40 -27.32 -23.67 -11.40
CA GLU A 40 -28.19 -23.74 -12.58
C GLU A 40 -29.32 -24.76 -12.43
N SER A 41 -29.12 -25.80 -11.62
CA SER A 41 -30.17 -26.78 -11.32
C SER A 41 -31.29 -26.24 -10.42
N GLY A 42 -31.12 -25.04 -9.87
CA GLY A 42 -32.09 -24.36 -9.01
C GLY A 42 -31.96 -24.68 -7.53
N GLU A 43 -30.80 -25.19 -7.09
CA GLU A 43 -30.49 -25.33 -5.67
C GLU A 43 -30.51 -23.95 -4.99
N THR A 44 -31.13 -23.88 -3.81
CA THR A 44 -31.30 -22.62 -3.07
C THR A 44 -30.08 -22.34 -2.18
N GLU A 45 -29.84 -21.05 -1.86
CA GLU A 45 -28.82 -20.60 -0.90
C GLU A 45 -27.36 -20.82 -1.34
N MET A 46 -27.10 -20.85 -2.65
CA MET A 46 -25.75 -20.94 -3.23
C MET A 46 -25.10 -19.55 -3.31
N PHE A 47 -24.54 -19.06 -2.20
CA PHE A 47 -24.06 -17.68 -2.07
C PHE A 47 -22.52 -17.53 -2.03
N ALA A 48 -21.79 -18.59 -1.70
CA ALA A 48 -20.33 -18.60 -1.68
C ALA A 48 -19.75 -19.67 -2.59
N ALA A 49 -19.17 -19.23 -3.70
CA ALA A 49 -18.55 -20.12 -4.67
C ALA A 49 -17.15 -20.58 -4.21
N PRO A 50 -16.73 -21.79 -4.60
CA PRO A 50 -15.34 -22.23 -4.57
C PRO A 50 -14.37 -21.28 -5.25
N SER A 51 -13.07 -21.48 -4.99
CA SER A 51 -12.03 -20.84 -5.82
C SER A 51 -12.20 -21.27 -7.29
N PRO A 52 -12.17 -20.33 -8.25
CA PRO A 52 -12.22 -20.65 -9.67
C PRO A 52 -11.06 -21.52 -10.17
N TYR A 53 -9.92 -21.51 -9.46
CA TYR A 53 -8.72 -22.28 -9.79
C TYR A 53 -8.20 -23.07 -8.60
N GLU A 54 -7.47 -24.14 -8.88
CA GLU A 54 -6.73 -24.90 -7.88
C GLU A 54 -5.43 -24.18 -7.51
N LEU A 55 -5.25 -23.95 -6.22
CA LEU A 55 -4.03 -23.36 -5.66
C LEU A 55 -3.04 -24.46 -5.28
N ASN A 56 -1.75 -24.28 -5.58
CA ASN A 56 -0.77 -25.34 -5.35
C ASN A 56 -0.13 -25.23 -3.96
N PHE A 57 -0.39 -26.22 -3.10
CA PHE A 57 0.22 -26.36 -1.76
C PHE A 57 1.12 -27.60 -1.61
N ASP A 58 1.52 -28.26 -2.69
CA ASP A 58 2.34 -29.48 -2.62
C ASP A 58 3.65 -29.27 -1.86
N LYS A 59 4.32 -28.14 -2.15
CA LYS A 59 5.56 -27.74 -1.48
C LYS A 59 5.33 -27.48 0.00
N TYR A 60 4.20 -26.90 0.38
CA TYR A 60 3.80 -26.70 1.78
C TYR A 60 3.70 -28.05 2.52
N PHE A 61 2.91 -28.98 1.99
CA PHE A 61 2.69 -30.28 2.63
C PHE A 61 3.95 -31.16 2.64
N LYS A 62 4.81 -31.06 1.62
CA LYS A 62 6.15 -31.70 1.62
C LYS A 62 7.03 -31.11 2.72
N LYS A 63 7.07 -29.78 2.86
CA LYS A 63 7.84 -29.09 3.91
C LYS A 63 7.32 -29.49 5.30
N LYS A 64 6.00 -29.48 5.53
CA LYS A 64 5.37 -29.80 6.81
C LYS A 64 5.75 -31.18 7.35
N LYS A 65 5.87 -32.21 6.50
CA LYS A 65 6.29 -33.57 6.90
C LYS A 65 7.65 -33.63 7.62
N GLY A 66 8.51 -32.62 7.43
CA GLY A 66 9.82 -32.52 8.06
C GLY A 66 9.86 -31.80 9.41
N PHE A 67 8.74 -31.22 9.87
CA PHE A 67 8.69 -30.44 11.13
C PHE A 67 7.90 -31.17 12.21
N SER A 68 8.30 -30.98 13.47
CA SER A 68 7.49 -31.39 14.63
C SER A 68 6.18 -30.60 14.66
N PRO A 69 5.06 -31.21 15.10
CA PRO A 69 3.79 -30.51 15.26
C PRO A 69 3.95 -29.26 16.13
N LYS A 70 3.39 -28.14 15.68
CA LYS A 70 3.32 -26.92 16.49
C LYS A 70 2.37 -27.16 17.67
N SER A 71 2.74 -26.62 18.83
CA SER A 71 1.89 -26.70 20.03
C SER A 71 0.99 -25.47 20.08
N PHE A 72 -0.31 -25.69 20.05
CA PHE A 72 -1.33 -24.66 20.18
C PHE A 72 -2.12 -24.83 21.48
N PRO A 73 -2.73 -23.75 22.03
CA PRO A 73 -3.66 -23.91 23.13
C PRO A 73 -4.84 -24.80 22.72
N VAL A 74 -5.37 -25.55 23.70
CA VAL A 74 -6.51 -26.47 23.50
C VAL A 74 -7.76 -25.71 23.05
N VAL A 75 -7.94 -24.50 23.56
CA VAL A 75 -9.01 -23.57 23.19
C VAL A 75 -8.39 -22.21 22.92
N TYR A 76 -8.75 -21.60 21.81
CA TYR A 76 -8.47 -20.20 21.53
C TYR A 76 -9.76 -19.56 21.02
N ASP A 77 -10.16 -18.46 21.63
CA ASP A 77 -11.42 -17.80 21.33
C ASP A 77 -11.20 -16.30 21.24
N MET A 78 -11.24 -15.77 20.02
CA MET A 78 -11.01 -14.35 19.77
C MET A 78 -12.04 -13.44 20.45
N ARG A 79 -13.20 -13.96 20.88
CA ARG A 79 -14.17 -13.19 21.69
C ARG A 79 -13.60 -12.78 23.04
N THR A 80 -12.56 -13.45 23.52
CA THR A 80 -11.94 -13.22 24.84
C THR A 80 -10.41 -13.21 24.83
N ALA A 81 -9.77 -13.30 23.66
CA ALA A 81 -8.32 -13.46 23.56
C ALA A 81 -7.53 -12.14 23.67
N GLY A 82 -8.19 -10.99 23.65
CA GLY A 82 -7.57 -9.67 23.74
C GLY A 82 -7.08 -9.33 25.16
N PRO A 83 -6.26 -8.27 25.30
CA PRO A 83 -5.75 -7.83 26.60
C PRO A 83 -6.86 -7.61 27.62
N GLY A 84 -6.74 -8.25 28.80
CA GLY A 84 -7.76 -8.15 29.85
C GLY A 84 -9.06 -8.92 29.55
N GLY A 85 -9.05 -9.84 28.58
CA GLY A 85 -10.21 -10.64 28.20
C GLY A 85 -11.14 -9.93 27.21
N THR A 86 -10.66 -8.91 26.51
CA THR A 86 -11.44 -8.20 25.48
C THR A 86 -11.58 -9.04 24.20
N SER A 87 -12.58 -8.69 23.40
CA SER A 87 -12.79 -9.29 22.08
C SER A 87 -11.82 -8.70 21.06
N LEU A 88 -11.25 -9.55 20.20
CA LEU A 88 -10.48 -9.20 19.00
C LEU A 88 -11.34 -9.23 17.73
N LEU A 89 -12.67 -9.20 17.90
CA LEU A 89 -13.67 -9.20 16.84
C LEU A 89 -14.56 -7.96 16.95
N THR A 90 -15.06 -7.51 15.81
CA THR A 90 -16.17 -6.54 15.69
C THR A 90 -17.52 -7.22 15.88
N SER A 91 -18.60 -6.44 15.99
CA SER A 91 -19.96 -6.95 16.16
C SER A 91 -20.40 -7.90 15.04
N VAL A 92 -21.31 -8.81 15.37
CA VAL A 92 -21.99 -9.66 14.37
C VAL A 92 -22.99 -8.81 13.59
N LYS A 93 -22.90 -8.85 12.25
CA LYS A 93 -23.80 -8.17 11.31
C LYS A 93 -24.87 -9.13 10.76
N HIS A 94 -25.75 -8.65 9.88
CA HIS A 94 -26.88 -9.43 9.36
C HIS A 94 -27.12 -9.23 7.85
N GLN A 95 -26.79 -10.23 7.01
CA GLN A 95 -26.93 -10.17 5.54
C GLN A 95 -28.39 -10.30 5.04
N LEU A 96 -29.29 -10.85 5.87
CA LEU A 96 -30.69 -11.12 5.51
C LEU A 96 -30.76 -12.13 4.34
N SER A 97 -31.59 -11.89 3.34
CA SER A 97 -31.82 -12.82 2.21
C SER A 97 -30.85 -12.62 1.04
N CYS A 98 -29.90 -11.68 1.14
CA CYS A 98 -28.96 -11.38 0.06
C CYS A 98 -27.78 -12.36 0.11
N GLY A 99 -27.35 -12.86 -1.05
CA GLY A 99 -26.17 -13.74 -1.20
C GLY A 99 -24.84 -13.00 -1.06
N ALA A 100 -24.68 -12.21 0.00
CA ALA A 100 -23.52 -11.36 0.25
C ALA A 100 -22.57 -11.90 1.34
N CYS A 101 -22.75 -13.14 1.79
CA CYS A 101 -21.95 -13.75 2.86
C CYS A 101 -20.44 -13.66 2.61
N TRP A 102 -20.03 -13.76 1.34
CA TRP A 102 -18.63 -13.63 0.94
C TRP A 102 -18.07 -12.23 1.26
N ALA A 103 -18.85 -11.16 1.06
CA ALA A 103 -18.42 -9.80 1.39
C ALA A 103 -18.31 -9.59 2.91
N PHE A 104 -19.30 -10.08 3.67
CA PHE A 104 -19.27 -10.03 5.13
C PHE A 104 -18.14 -10.87 5.74
N ALA A 105 -17.87 -12.06 5.22
CA ALA A 105 -16.74 -12.88 5.67
C ALA A 105 -15.40 -12.20 5.35
N THR A 106 -15.30 -11.49 4.21
CA THR A 106 -14.12 -10.68 3.87
C THR A 106 -13.90 -9.59 4.92
N TYR A 107 -14.91 -8.79 5.24
CA TYR A 107 -14.75 -7.73 6.23
C TYR A 107 -14.69 -8.22 7.67
N GLY A 108 -15.35 -9.33 8.00
CA GLY A 108 -15.14 -10.02 9.28
C GLY A 108 -13.68 -10.45 9.49
N SER A 109 -12.98 -10.83 8.42
CA SER A 109 -11.54 -11.10 8.43
C SER A 109 -10.72 -9.81 8.57
N ILE A 110 -10.93 -8.82 7.70
CA ILE A 110 -10.17 -7.56 7.68
C ILE A 110 -10.33 -6.77 8.98
N GLU A 111 -11.56 -6.55 9.44
CA GLU A 111 -11.85 -5.82 10.68
C GLU A 111 -11.21 -6.51 11.88
N SER A 112 -11.19 -7.85 11.90
CA SER A 112 -10.51 -8.61 12.94
C SER A 112 -8.99 -8.43 12.90
N VAL A 113 -8.38 -8.48 11.71
CA VAL A 113 -6.95 -8.20 11.53
C VAL A 113 -6.61 -6.82 12.07
N TRP A 114 -7.35 -5.78 11.68
CA TRP A 114 -7.08 -4.40 12.11
C TRP A 114 -7.23 -4.23 13.62
N LYS A 115 -8.19 -4.94 14.22
CA LYS A 115 -8.35 -4.96 15.67
C LYS A 115 -7.18 -5.66 16.37
N VAL A 116 -6.63 -6.74 15.81
CA VAL A 116 -5.41 -7.40 16.29
C VAL A 116 -4.18 -6.48 16.16
N MET A 117 -4.11 -5.66 15.11
CA MET A 117 -3.08 -4.63 14.93
C MET A 117 -3.21 -3.46 15.93
N GLY A 118 -4.29 -3.40 16.70
CA GLY A 118 -4.54 -2.34 17.69
C GLY A 118 -5.16 -1.08 17.11
N LEU A 119 -5.71 -1.13 15.89
CA LEU A 119 -6.31 0.02 15.20
C LEU A 119 -7.73 0.35 15.70
N GLY A 120 -8.32 -0.51 16.52
CA GLY A 120 -9.66 -0.33 17.08
C GLY A 120 -10.75 -1.03 16.27
N ASP A 121 -11.99 -0.58 16.46
CA ASP A 121 -13.17 -1.12 15.79
C ASP A 121 -13.42 -0.35 14.49
N TYR A 122 -13.39 -1.07 13.37
CA TYR A 122 -13.82 -0.57 12.06
C TYR A 122 -15.12 -1.26 11.66
N ASP A 123 -15.98 -0.51 10.98
CA ASP A 123 -17.23 -1.02 10.40
C ASP A 123 -17.17 -0.75 8.89
N LEU A 124 -16.89 -1.79 8.12
CA LEU A 124 -16.67 -1.71 6.68
C LEU A 124 -17.94 -2.06 5.89
N SER A 125 -18.14 -1.41 4.74
CA SER A 125 -19.34 -1.49 3.92
C SER A 125 -19.38 -2.73 3.04
N GLU A 126 -20.03 -3.80 3.52
CA GLU A 126 -20.34 -4.95 2.65
C GLU A 126 -21.21 -4.56 1.47
N ASN A 127 -21.99 -3.47 1.59
CA ASN A 127 -22.80 -2.95 0.49
C ASN A 127 -21.94 -2.52 -0.69
N ASN A 128 -20.86 -1.79 -0.41
CA ASN A 128 -19.98 -1.30 -1.45
C ASN A 128 -19.27 -2.45 -2.13
N LEU A 129 -18.66 -3.36 -1.35
CA LEU A 129 -17.97 -4.53 -1.89
C LEU A 129 -18.89 -5.38 -2.79
N LYS A 130 -20.11 -5.71 -2.33
CA LYS A 130 -21.03 -6.54 -3.12
C LYS A 130 -21.60 -5.83 -4.35
N ASN A 131 -21.74 -4.50 -4.34
CA ASN A 131 -22.31 -3.77 -5.47
C ASN A 131 -21.23 -3.32 -6.48
N CYS A 132 -19.98 -3.18 -6.03
CA CYS A 132 -18.87 -2.62 -6.80
C CYS A 132 -17.80 -3.65 -7.16
N HIS A 133 -18.01 -4.96 -7.00
CA HIS A 133 -16.97 -5.96 -7.30
C HIS A 133 -16.56 -6.02 -8.78
N GLY A 134 -17.41 -5.60 -9.72
CA GLY A 134 -17.07 -5.46 -11.14
C GLY A 134 -17.15 -6.74 -11.98
N PHE A 135 -17.65 -7.84 -11.42
CA PHE A 135 -17.91 -9.09 -12.14
C PHE A 135 -19.39 -9.13 -12.57
N GLU A 136 -19.76 -10.07 -13.45
CA GLU A 136 -21.14 -10.22 -13.95
C GLU A 136 -22.17 -10.75 -12.94
N PRO A 137 -21.84 -11.64 -11.97
CA PRO A 137 -22.81 -12.09 -10.97
C PRO A 137 -23.48 -10.91 -10.25
N LEU A 138 -24.80 -10.97 -10.06
CA LEU A 138 -25.52 -9.89 -9.39
C LEU A 138 -25.10 -9.77 -7.92
N PRO A 139 -25.20 -8.58 -7.30
CA PRO A 139 -24.69 -8.32 -5.95
C PRO A 139 -25.19 -9.27 -4.83
N CYS A 140 -26.41 -9.80 -4.95
CA CYS A 140 -27.00 -10.75 -4.01
C CYS A 140 -27.06 -12.18 -4.53
N GLN A 141 -26.33 -12.50 -5.59
CA GLN A 141 -26.34 -13.82 -6.22
C GLN A 141 -25.34 -14.75 -5.52
N TRP A 142 -24.05 -14.54 -5.75
CA TRP A 142 -22.96 -15.25 -5.08
C TRP A 142 -21.64 -14.50 -5.27
N GLY A 143 -20.61 -14.90 -4.53
CA GLY A 143 -19.25 -14.42 -4.74
C GLY A 143 -18.21 -15.29 -4.06
N HIS A 144 -16.95 -14.86 -4.12
CA HIS A 144 -15.82 -15.55 -3.52
C HIS A 144 -14.63 -14.60 -3.25
N HIS A 145 -13.66 -15.08 -2.48
CA HIS A 145 -12.51 -14.30 -2.03
C HIS A 145 -11.65 -13.70 -3.16
N PHE A 146 -11.54 -14.30 -4.35
CA PHE A 146 -10.87 -13.65 -5.48
C PHE A 146 -11.58 -12.35 -5.93
N MET A 147 -12.91 -12.30 -5.91
CA MET A 147 -13.66 -11.08 -6.23
C MET A 147 -13.37 -9.99 -5.19
N SER A 148 -13.33 -10.37 -3.91
CA SER A 148 -12.93 -9.47 -2.83
C SER A 148 -11.51 -8.94 -3.03
N THR A 149 -10.54 -9.82 -3.33
CA THR A 149 -9.16 -9.41 -3.60
C THR A 149 -9.09 -8.44 -4.77
N ALA A 150 -9.71 -8.75 -5.92
CA ALA A 150 -9.71 -7.87 -7.09
C ALA A 150 -10.28 -6.47 -6.78
N TYR A 151 -11.38 -6.39 -6.02
CA TYR A 151 -11.96 -5.13 -5.56
C TYR A 151 -11.01 -4.32 -4.66
N LEU A 152 -10.36 -4.99 -3.70
CA LEU A 152 -9.47 -4.33 -2.73
C LEU A 152 -8.18 -3.85 -3.39
N VAL A 153 -7.52 -4.68 -4.20
CA VAL A 153 -6.18 -4.40 -4.73
C VAL A 153 -6.18 -3.42 -5.91
N ARG A 154 -7.34 -3.17 -6.53
CA ARG A 154 -7.52 -2.09 -7.52
C ARG A 154 -7.86 -0.73 -6.89
N GLY A 155 -7.96 -0.67 -5.56
CA GLY A 155 -8.22 0.54 -4.80
C GLY A 155 -9.68 0.97 -4.72
N SER A 156 -10.65 0.07 -5.00
CA SER A 156 -12.08 0.43 -4.91
C SER A 156 -12.63 0.46 -3.48
N GLY A 157 -11.86 -0.02 -2.50
CA GLY A 157 -12.22 -0.03 -1.09
C GLY A 157 -11.05 -0.51 -0.21
N PRO A 158 -11.28 -0.75 1.08
CA PRO A 158 -12.59 -0.83 1.73
C PRO A 158 -13.21 0.54 2.05
N ILE A 159 -14.53 0.65 1.86
CA ILE A 159 -15.34 1.83 2.21
C ILE A 159 -15.94 1.65 3.62
N PRO A 160 -16.05 2.72 4.44
CA PRO A 160 -16.78 2.66 5.72
C PRO A 160 -18.28 2.39 5.54
N GLU A 161 -18.88 1.59 6.43
CA GLU A 161 -20.33 1.31 6.43
C GLU A 161 -21.18 2.59 6.56
N ALA A 162 -20.67 3.61 7.24
CA ALA A 162 -21.34 4.90 7.36
C ALA A 162 -21.54 5.64 6.02
N ASP A 163 -20.66 5.38 5.03
CA ASP A 163 -20.68 6.06 3.74
C ASP A 163 -21.52 5.32 2.69
N ASP A 164 -21.63 3.98 2.81
CA ASP A 164 -22.50 3.15 1.95
C ASP A 164 -23.19 2.04 2.77
N PRO A 165 -24.28 2.35 3.49
CA PRO A 165 -24.92 1.41 4.40
C PRO A 165 -25.51 0.16 3.72
N TYR A 166 -25.54 -0.96 4.43
CA TYR A 166 -26.02 -2.24 3.93
C TYR A 166 -27.49 -2.24 3.50
N ILE A 167 -27.72 -2.60 2.23
CA ILE A 167 -29.05 -2.81 1.64
C ILE A 167 -29.15 -4.26 1.15
N PRO A 168 -30.07 -5.08 1.69
CA PRO A 168 -30.16 -6.52 1.41
C PRO A 168 -30.84 -6.86 0.07
N THR A 169 -30.55 -6.08 -0.98
CA THR A 169 -31.06 -6.28 -2.34
C THR A 169 -29.95 -6.01 -3.35
N ASN A 170 -30.16 -6.43 -4.60
CA ASN A 170 -29.30 -6.01 -5.70
C ASN A 170 -29.30 -4.47 -5.79
N GLY A 171 -28.11 -3.87 -5.81
CA GLY A 171 -27.90 -2.43 -5.91
C GLY A 171 -26.95 -2.10 -7.07
N CYS A 172 -26.88 -0.82 -7.42
CA CYS A 172 -25.83 -0.32 -8.30
C CYS A 172 -24.58 -0.01 -7.46
N CYS A 173 -23.41 -0.03 -8.10
CA CYS A 173 -22.19 0.41 -7.45
C CYS A 173 -22.26 1.91 -7.07
N THR A 174 -22.02 2.21 -5.79
CA THR A 174 -21.82 3.59 -5.30
C THR A 174 -20.34 3.95 -5.46
N GLY A 175 -20.01 4.62 -6.56
CA GLY A 175 -18.64 5.11 -6.83
C GLY A 175 -18.32 6.46 -6.19
N GLY A 176 -17.05 6.87 -6.25
CA GLY A 176 -16.59 8.18 -5.76
C GLY A 176 -16.52 8.32 -4.25
N LEU A 177 -16.64 7.21 -3.51
CA LEU A 177 -16.40 7.15 -2.07
C LEU A 177 -14.91 6.95 -1.81
N THR A 178 -14.45 7.47 -0.68
CA THR A 178 -13.04 7.41 -0.26
C THR A 178 -12.80 6.14 0.56
N PRO A 179 -11.92 5.23 0.10
CA PRO A 179 -11.48 4.12 0.92
C PRO A 179 -10.78 4.56 2.20
N THR A 180 -10.85 3.75 3.25
CA THR A 180 -10.15 4.02 4.51
C THR A 180 -8.74 3.43 4.56
N ALA A 181 -8.37 2.59 3.60
CA ALA A 181 -7.07 1.95 3.51
C ALA A 181 -6.81 1.36 2.12
N TYR A 182 -5.55 1.03 1.84
CA TYR A 182 -5.17 0.08 0.81
C TYR A 182 -4.82 -1.29 1.42
N ILE A 183 -5.09 -2.35 0.67
CA ILE A 183 -4.75 -3.73 1.05
C ILE A 183 -3.63 -4.20 0.11
N PRO A 184 -2.35 -4.15 0.54
CA PRO A 184 -1.22 -4.46 -0.33
C PRO A 184 -1.00 -5.96 -0.52
N ILE A 185 -1.48 -6.80 0.39
CA ILE A 185 -1.26 -8.26 0.35
C ILE A 185 -2.54 -9.03 0.68
N ALA A 186 -2.85 -10.01 -0.17
CA ALA A 186 -3.84 -11.05 0.07
C ALA A 186 -3.15 -12.41 0.08
N ARG A 187 -3.45 -13.27 1.04
CA ARG A 187 -2.92 -14.65 1.12
C ARG A 187 -4.04 -15.67 1.15
N TYR A 188 -3.85 -16.77 0.42
CA TYR A 188 -4.74 -17.91 0.41
C TYR A 188 -4.10 -19.09 1.14
N LEU A 189 -4.80 -19.60 2.15
CA LEU A 189 -4.23 -20.57 3.09
C LEU A 189 -4.55 -22.02 2.68
N PRO A 190 -3.64 -22.98 2.96
CA PRO A 190 -3.88 -24.40 2.72
C PRO A 190 -4.97 -24.93 3.65
N GLU A 191 -5.56 -26.07 3.26
CA GLU A 191 -6.41 -26.90 4.11
C GLU A 191 -5.58 -27.58 5.22
N ASP A 192 -5.08 -26.77 6.16
CA ASP A 192 -4.20 -27.23 7.23
C ASP A 192 -4.54 -26.58 8.58
N ARG A 193 -4.81 -27.43 9.57
CA ARG A 193 -5.19 -26.99 10.92
C ARG A 193 -4.12 -26.13 11.60
N ASP A 194 -2.84 -26.43 11.40
CA ASP A 194 -1.77 -25.68 12.07
C ASP A 194 -1.59 -24.31 11.43
N ALA A 195 -1.68 -24.23 10.09
CA ALA A 195 -1.67 -22.94 9.38
C ALA A 195 -2.80 -22.02 9.84
N PHE A 196 -4.01 -22.58 10.00
CA PHE A 196 -5.16 -21.84 10.49
C PHE A 196 -4.99 -21.36 11.93
N LYS A 197 -4.64 -22.26 12.85
CA LYS A 197 -4.43 -21.90 14.26
C LYS A 197 -3.37 -20.83 14.43
N GLU A 198 -2.27 -20.95 13.68
CA GLU A 198 -1.19 -19.96 13.68
C GLU A 198 -1.65 -18.61 13.15
N THR A 199 -2.36 -18.59 12.03
CA THR A 199 -2.85 -17.34 11.41
C THR A 199 -3.86 -16.64 12.33
N ILE A 200 -4.80 -17.40 12.90
CA ILE A 200 -5.81 -16.86 13.84
C ILE A 200 -5.16 -16.22 15.07
N MET A 201 -4.13 -16.87 15.64
CA MET A 201 -3.45 -16.33 16.82
C MET A 201 -2.59 -15.10 16.54
N ASN A 202 -1.91 -15.09 15.39
CA ASN A 202 -0.87 -14.09 15.11
C ASN A 202 -1.39 -12.92 14.29
N THR A 203 -2.53 -13.07 13.63
CA THR A 203 -2.95 -12.13 12.57
C THR A 203 -4.41 -11.74 12.71
N GLY A 204 -5.33 -12.69 12.76
CA GLY A 204 -6.75 -12.38 12.91
C GLY A 204 -7.67 -13.44 12.33
N ALA A 205 -8.97 -13.15 12.31
CA ALA A 205 -9.97 -14.07 11.75
C ALA A 205 -9.71 -14.38 10.27
N VAL A 206 -9.99 -15.63 9.86
CA VAL A 206 -9.72 -16.11 8.49
C VAL A 206 -11.03 -16.30 7.74
N TYR A 207 -11.15 -15.75 6.54
CA TYR A 207 -12.24 -16.04 5.62
C TYR A 207 -12.25 -17.52 5.29
N ASN A 208 -13.41 -18.19 5.38
CA ASN A 208 -13.57 -19.56 4.94
C ASN A 208 -14.97 -19.82 4.36
N THR A 209 -15.04 -20.64 3.32
CA THR A 209 -16.30 -21.20 2.81
C THR A 209 -16.59 -22.59 3.37
N TYR A 210 -17.86 -22.94 3.48
CA TYR A 210 -18.34 -24.29 3.78
C TYR A 210 -19.71 -24.54 3.11
N ARG A 211 -20.21 -25.77 3.16
CA ARG A 211 -21.62 -26.05 2.84
C ARG A 211 -22.44 -25.68 4.05
N SER A 212 -23.43 -24.79 3.92
CA SER A 212 -24.45 -24.58 4.95
C SER A 212 -25.72 -25.33 4.55
N GLU A 213 -26.14 -26.30 5.37
CA GLU A 213 -27.41 -27.00 5.24
C GLU A 213 -28.11 -27.08 6.60
N SER A 214 -29.40 -26.80 6.63
CA SER A 214 -30.20 -26.84 7.87
C SER A 214 -30.05 -28.15 8.66
N GLY A 215 -29.91 -29.30 7.97
CA GLY A 215 -29.71 -30.61 8.58
C GLY A 215 -28.36 -30.82 9.27
N GLY A 216 -27.36 -30.00 8.96
CA GLY A 216 -26.02 -30.07 9.56
C GLY A 216 -25.92 -29.37 10.93
N TYR A 217 -26.87 -28.49 11.28
CA TYR A 217 -26.84 -27.76 12.54
C TYR A 217 -27.49 -28.54 13.69
N GLN A 218 -26.80 -28.64 14.81
CA GLN A 218 -27.26 -29.38 15.99
C GLN A 218 -26.75 -28.76 17.30
N TRP A 219 -27.61 -28.71 18.31
CA TRP A 219 -27.19 -28.38 19.68
C TRP A 219 -26.58 -29.61 20.35
N ILE A 220 -25.29 -29.54 20.67
CA ILE A 220 -24.54 -30.60 21.36
C ILE A 220 -23.82 -29.99 22.55
N ASN A 221 -24.08 -30.52 23.75
CA ASN A 221 -23.47 -30.06 25.00
C ASN A 221 -23.58 -28.54 25.21
N ASN A 222 -24.77 -27.97 24.95
CA ASN A 222 -25.07 -26.53 24.99
C ASN A 222 -24.30 -25.66 24.00
N HIS A 223 -23.66 -26.26 23.00
CA HIS A 223 -23.05 -25.53 21.90
C HIS A 223 -23.82 -25.71 20.60
N TYR A 224 -23.93 -24.64 19.82
CA TYR A 224 -24.51 -24.71 18.49
C TYR A 224 -23.45 -25.21 17.52
N THR A 225 -23.55 -26.46 17.12
CA THR A 225 -22.53 -27.14 16.31
C THR A 225 -23.02 -27.36 14.89
N TYR A 226 -22.07 -27.50 13.97
CA TYR A 226 -22.30 -27.80 12.57
C TYR A 226 -21.39 -28.93 12.10
N CYS A 227 -21.94 -29.82 11.28
CA CYS A 227 -21.13 -30.70 10.46
C CYS A 227 -21.85 -31.14 9.19
N TYR A 228 -21.11 -31.14 8.10
CA TYR A 228 -21.46 -31.73 6.82
C TYR A 228 -20.44 -32.82 6.44
N GLN A 229 -20.94 -33.95 5.92
CA GLN A 229 -20.14 -35.09 5.42
C GLN A 229 -20.59 -35.51 4.00
N GLY A 230 -21.26 -34.61 3.30
CA GLY A 230 -21.73 -34.87 1.94
C GLY A 230 -20.68 -34.52 0.88
N GLY A 231 -21.07 -34.71 -0.38
CA GLY A 231 -20.20 -34.49 -1.54
C GLY A 231 -20.46 -33.22 -2.34
N LEU A 232 -21.52 -32.45 -2.04
CA LEU A 232 -21.91 -31.21 -2.74
C LEU A 232 -20.92 -30.06 -2.51
N SER A 233 -21.05 -28.98 -3.31
CA SER A 233 -20.17 -27.80 -3.26
C SER A 233 -20.50 -26.84 -2.11
N THR A 234 -19.60 -25.90 -1.82
CA THR A 234 -19.80 -24.87 -0.78
C THR A 234 -20.97 -23.94 -1.12
N THR A 235 -21.62 -23.38 -0.10
CA THR A 235 -22.79 -22.50 -0.29
C THR A 235 -22.73 -21.23 0.54
N HIS A 236 -21.95 -21.19 1.62
CA HIS A 236 -21.88 -20.05 2.54
C HIS A 236 -20.43 -19.73 2.92
N ALA A 237 -20.16 -18.47 3.24
CA ALA A 237 -18.86 -17.98 3.70
C ALA A 237 -18.99 -17.38 5.10
N ILE A 238 -18.00 -17.61 5.95
CA ILE A 238 -17.92 -17.14 7.34
C ILE A 238 -16.49 -16.69 7.67
N ALA A 239 -16.31 -16.08 8.84
CA ALA A 239 -14.99 -15.87 9.42
C ALA A 239 -14.70 -16.92 10.53
N ILE A 240 -13.58 -17.65 10.43
CA ILE A 240 -13.11 -18.53 11.50
C ILE A 240 -12.31 -17.69 12.51
N VAL A 241 -12.75 -17.73 13.77
CA VAL A 241 -12.31 -16.82 14.84
C VAL A 241 -11.72 -17.55 16.06
N GLY A 242 -11.42 -18.84 15.93
CA GLY A 242 -10.90 -19.62 17.04
C GLY A 242 -11.19 -21.11 16.91
N TRP A 243 -10.94 -21.84 17.99
CA TRP A 243 -11.20 -23.27 18.04
C TRP A 243 -11.34 -23.79 19.47
N ASN A 244 -11.89 -25.01 19.57
CA ASN A 244 -11.89 -25.82 20.78
C ASN A 244 -11.60 -27.28 20.42
N ASP A 245 -10.40 -27.76 20.76
CA ASP A 245 -9.95 -29.13 20.44
C ASP A 245 -10.73 -30.22 21.18
N THR A 246 -11.44 -29.88 22.26
CA THR A 246 -12.14 -30.85 23.12
C THR A 246 -13.64 -30.92 22.87
N LEU A 247 -14.20 -29.97 22.13
CA LEU A 247 -15.64 -29.86 21.90
C LEU A 247 -16.15 -31.06 21.08
N SER A 248 -17.22 -31.69 21.54
CA SER A 248 -17.84 -32.79 20.81
C SER A 248 -18.86 -32.26 19.81
N THR A 249 -18.79 -32.75 18.58
CA THR A 249 -19.73 -32.45 17.50
C THR A 249 -20.36 -33.74 16.98
N ALA A 250 -21.31 -33.63 16.04
CA ALA A 250 -21.92 -34.78 15.38
C ALA A 250 -20.91 -35.64 14.59
N CYS A 251 -19.79 -35.07 14.15
CA CYS A 251 -18.80 -35.74 13.30
C CYS A 251 -17.50 -36.11 14.00
N GLY A 252 -17.33 -35.70 15.26
CA GLY A 252 -16.13 -36.02 16.01
C GLY A 252 -15.79 -34.97 17.06
N GLN A 253 -14.61 -35.14 17.63
CA GLN A 253 -14.07 -34.22 18.62
C GLN A 253 -13.22 -33.15 17.93
N GLY A 254 -13.37 -31.92 18.44
CA GLY A 254 -12.68 -30.73 18.00
C GLY A 254 -13.50 -29.92 16.99
N ALA A 255 -13.53 -28.61 17.18
CA ALA A 255 -14.28 -27.70 16.34
C ALA A 255 -13.58 -26.35 16.17
N TRP A 256 -13.82 -25.72 15.02
CA TRP A 256 -13.58 -24.31 14.76
C TRP A 256 -14.69 -23.47 15.36
N ILE A 257 -14.36 -22.26 15.83
CA ILE A 257 -15.35 -21.23 16.19
C ILE A 257 -15.53 -20.34 14.97
N ALA A 258 -16.77 -20.21 14.51
CA ALA A 258 -17.11 -19.40 13.35
C ALA A 258 -18.01 -18.22 13.77
N LYS A 259 -17.69 -17.03 13.28
CA LYS A 259 -18.53 -15.84 13.30
C LYS A 259 -19.39 -15.89 12.03
N ASN A 260 -20.70 -15.81 12.19
CA ASN A 260 -21.66 -15.81 11.08
C ASN A 260 -22.26 -14.42 10.87
N GLU A 261 -23.04 -14.28 9.80
CA GLU A 261 -23.59 -13.04 9.27
C GLU A 261 -25.12 -13.04 9.31
N TYR A 262 -25.70 -13.83 10.22
CA TYR A 262 -27.15 -14.00 10.41
C TYR A 262 -27.67 -13.30 11.68
N GLY A 263 -26.95 -12.27 12.13
CA GLY A 263 -27.25 -11.52 13.34
C GLY A 263 -27.03 -12.29 14.63
N THR A 264 -27.20 -11.58 15.75
CA THR A 264 -26.98 -12.14 17.10
C THR A 264 -28.04 -13.16 17.53
N GLY A 265 -29.16 -13.28 16.81
CA GLY A 265 -30.18 -14.29 17.08
C GLY A 265 -29.78 -15.70 16.62
N PHE A 266 -28.73 -15.84 15.81
CA PHE A 266 -28.25 -17.13 15.31
C PHE A 266 -27.28 -17.79 16.30
N GLY A 267 -27.46 -19.09 16.56
CA GLY A 267 -26.53 -19.89 17.34
C GLY A 267 -26.24 -19.33 18.73
N GLU A 268 -24.97 -19.07 19.01
CA GLU A 268 -24.46 -18.48 20.25
C GLU A 268 -24.08 -17.01 20.01
N ASP A 269 -25.07 -16.12 20.00
CA ASP A 269 -24.91 -14.68 19.77
C ASP A 269 -24.27 -14.33 18.42
N GLY A 270 -24.60 -15.10 17.39
CA GLY A 270 -24.05 -15.00 16.03
C GLY A 270 -22.85 -15.90 15.76
N PHE A 271 -22.46 -16.72 16.74
CA PHE A 271 -21.35 -17.67 16.62
C PHE A 271 -21.83 -19.12 16.65
N PHE A 272 -21.01 -20.02 16.12
CA PHE A 272 -21.27 -21.45 16.16
C PHE A 272 -19.96 -22.24 16.00
N TYR A 273 -20.04 -23.55 16.15
CA TYR A 273 -18.88 -24.45 16.14
C TYR A 273 -18.93 -25.40 14.95
N ILE A 274 -17.96 -25.33 14.04
CA ILE A 274 -17.87 -26.24 12.89
C ILE A 274 -16.92 -27.39 13.24
N ALA A 275 -17.37 -28.63 13.10
CA ALA A 275 -16.54 -29.81 13.33
C ALA A 275 -15.25 -29.77 12.49
N TYR A 276 -14.11 -30.16 13.07
CA TYR A 276 -12.87 -30.31 12.30
C TYR A 276 -12.98 -31.36 11.19
N GLN A 277 -13.90 -32.29 11.35
CA GLN A 277 -14.12 -33.38 10.41
C GLN A 277 -15.04 -32.99 9.26
N ASP A 278 -15.66 -31.80 9.29
CA ASP A 278 -16.49 -31.30 8.18
C ASP A 278 -15.75 -31.40 6.85
N SER A 279 -16.42 -31.87 5.79
CA SER A 279 -15.76 -32.24 4.54
C SER A 279 -15.34 -31.06 3.67
N LEU A 280 -15.76 -29.82 3.98
CA LEU A 280 -15.47 -28.64 3.16
C LEU A 280 -14.90 -27.45 3.94
N VAL A 281 -15.00 -27.46 5.27
CA VAL A 281 -14.34 -26.42 6.09
C VAL A 281 -12.83 -26.42 5.79
N LEU A 282 -12.24 -25.22 5.77
CA LEU A 282 -10.84 -24.96 5.38
C LEU A 282 -10.49 -25.21 3.90
N LYS A 283 -11.45 -25.44 3.00
CA LYS A 283 -11.10 -25.69 1.58
C LYS A 283 -10.72 -24.43 0.82
N TYR A 284 -11.50 -23.35 0.94
CA TYR A 284 -11.24 -22.06 0.29
C TYR A 284 -11.13 -20.94 1.31
N ASN A 285 -9.94 -20.35 1.37
CA ASN A 285 -9.52 -19.56 2.51
C ASN A 285 -8.76 -18.32 2.05
N ALA A 286 -8.99 -17.20 2.72
CA ALA A 286 -8.28 -15.97 2.45
C ALA A 286 -8.02 -15.18 3.73
N ILE A 287 -6.95 -14.39 3.69
CA ILE A 287 -6.68 -13.36 4.68
C ILE A 287 -6.01 -12.15 4.01
N TRP A 288 -6.46 -10.96 4.40
CA TRP A 288 -5.94 -9.67 3.97
C TRP A 288 -5.34 -8.99 5.20
N HIS A 289 -4.05 -9.27 5.41
CA HIS A 289 -3.41 -9.09 6.72
C HIS A 289 -2.55 -7.84 6.84
N GLU A 290 -2.35 -7.13 5.73
CA GLU A 290 -1.60 -5.88 5.68
C GLU A 290 -2.52 -4.73 5.32
N ARG A 291 -2.12 -3.54 5.75
CA ARG A 291 -2.88 -2.30 5.62
C ARG A 291 -1.91 -1.17 5.37
N GLU A 292 -2.22 -0.35 4.38
CA GLU A 292 -1.62 0.97 4.18
C GLU A 292 -2.71 2.02 4.34
N GLU A 293 -2.38 3.19 4.89
CA GLU A 293 -3.34 4.30 4.93
C GLU A 293 -3.76 4.67 3.50
N TYR A 294 -5.02 5.06 3.34
CA TYR A 294 -5.48 5.54 2.05
C TYR A 294 -4.85 6.91 1.77
N ASP A 295 -4.29 7.05 0.58
CA ASP A 295 -3.65 8.26 0.10
C ASP A 295 -4.29 8.64 -1.24
N THR A 296 -5.03 9.76 -1.24
CA THR A 296 -5.70 10.28 -2.43
C THR A 296 -4.73 10.62 -3.57
N GLY A 297 -3.45 10.80 -3.27
CA GLY A 297 -2.42 11.06 -4.26
C GLY A 297 -1.83 9.81 -4.92
N LEU A 298 -2.15 8.61 -4.43
CA LEU A 298 -1.67 7.37 -5.04
C LEU A 298 -2.32 7.15 -6.41
N TYR A 299 -1.48 7.07 -7.42
CA TYR A 299 -1.84 6.68 -8.77
C TYR A 299 -1.52 5.20 -8.99
N ILE A 300 -2.49 4.45 -9.54
CA ILE A 300 -2.34 3.04 -9.88
C ILE A 300 -2.38 2.89 -11.41
N TYR A 301 -1.25 2.55 -12.00
CA TYR A 301 -1.20 2.04 -13.37
C TYR A 301 -1.70 0.59 -13.37
N GLN A 302 -2.85 0.38 -14.01
CA GLN A 302 -3.49 -0.92 -14.15
C GLN A 302 -4.33 -0.94 -15.43
N TYR A 303 -4.33 -2.07 -16.13
CA TYR A 303 -5.37 -2.38 -17.12
C TYR A 303 -6.38 -3.38 -16.55
N ASP A 304 -5.95 -4.24 -15.62
CA ASP A 304 -6.80 -5.23 -15.00
C ASP A 304 -7.73 -4.62 -13.94
N THR A 305 -9.02 -4.51 -14.27
CA THR A 305 -10.05 -4.06 -13.31
C THR A 305 -10.67 -5.21 -12.53
N ILE A 306 -10.53 -6.43 -13.04
CA ILE A 306 -11.01 -7.72 -12.56
C ILE A 306 -9.76 -8.62 -12.57
N GLY A 307 -9.02 -8.62 -11.47
CA GLY A 307 -7.77 -9.39 -11.39
C GLY A 307 -7.98 -10.89 -11.17
N GLY A 308 -7.09 -11.72 -11.72
CA GLY A 308 -6.95 -13.13 -11.33
C GLY A 308 -7.93 -14.10 -12.00
N TRP A 309 -8.35 -13.81 -13.23
CA TRP A 309 -9.12 -14.73 -14.07
C TRP A 309 -8.78 -14.58 -15.57
N PRO A 310 -8.21 -15.62 -16.23
CA PRO A 310 -7.62 -16.85 -15.70
C PRO A 310 -6.15 -16.72 -15.23
N PHE A 311 -5.53 -17.87 -14.96
CA PHE A 311 -4.08 -18.03 -14.95
C PHE A 311 -3.61 -18.69 -16.25
N VAL A 312 -2.44 -18.30 -16.77
CA VAL A 312 -1.85 -18.81 -18.01
C VAL A 312 -0.38 -19.17 -17.84
N GLY A 313 0.15 -20.00 -18.74
CA GLY A 313 1.56 -20.38 -18.73
C GLY A 313 1.95 -21.35 -19.84
N TYR A 314 3.16 -21.89 -19.70
CA TYR A 314 3.88 -22.63 -20.74
C TYR A 314 4.20 -24.09 -20.33
N GLU A 315 3.37 -24.69 -19.47
CA GLU A 315 3.64 -26.03 -18.91
C GLU A 315 4.94 -26.09 -18.10
N ASP A 316 5.31 -24.95 -17.49
CA ASP A 316 6.46 -24.80 -16.60
C ASP A 316 6.09 -23.90 -15.41
N SER A 317 6.72 -24.17 -14.27
CA SER A 317 6.76 -23.33 -13.08
C SER A 317 7.34 -21.94 -13.32
N ILE A 318 8.17 -21.78 -14.35
CA ILE A 318 8.78 -20.51 -14.72
C ILE A 318 8.11 -19.96 -15.98
N ALA A 319 7.63 -18.73 -15.91
CA ALA A 319 7.19 -17.98 -17.08
C ALA A 319 7.39 -16.48 -16.85
N TYR A 320 7.35 -15.72 -17.93
CA TYR A 320 7.58 -14.29 -17.94
C TYR A 320 6.36 -13.56 -18.50
N ALA A 321 6.03 -12.43 -17.89
CA ALA A 321 5.05 -11.49 -18.40
C ALA A 321 5.72 -10.14 -18.60
N LEU A 322 5.28 -9.41 -19.61
CA LEU A 322 5.75 -8.07 -19.93
C LEU A 322 4.54 -7.18 -20.18
N ILE A 323 4.45 -6.08 -19.44
CA ILE A 323 3.37 -5.09 -19.60
C ILE A 323 3.96 -3.71 -19.90
N LYS A 324 3.28 -2.94 -20.74
CA LYS A 324 3.61 -1.57 -21.11
C LYS A 324 2.64 -0.57 -20.51
N TYR A 325 3.15 0.43 -19.79
CA TYR A 325 2.40 1.62 -19.42
C TYR A 325 2.92 2.86 -20.12
N VAL A 326 2.08 3.90 -20.16
CA VAL A 326 2.45 5.24 -20.60
C VAL A 326 2.11 6.18 -19.46
N ALA A 327 3.08 6.96 -19.00
CA ALA A 327 2.87 7.85 -17.87
C ALA A 327 1.89 8.98 -18.21
N GLN A 328 0.93 9.19 -17.32
CA GLN A 328 -0.09 10.24 -17.44
C GLN A 328 0.19 11.41 -16.46
N GLY A 329 1.45 11.82 -16.36
CA GLY A 329 1.96 12.78 -15.39
C GLY A 329 3.43 12.52 -15.06
N ASP A 330 4.13 13.55 -14.57
CA ASP A 330 5.44 13.36 -13.96
C ASP A 330 5.23 12.64 -12.62
N ARG A 331 5.78 11.43 -12.47
CA ARG A 331 5.55 10.58 -11.27
C ARG A 331 6.82 9.96 -10.73
N PHE A 332 6.79 9.64 -9.44
CA PHE A 332 7.65 8.62 -8.86
C PHE A 332 6.85 7.33 -8.66
N LEU A 333 7.28 6.27 -9.34
CA LEU A 333 6.80 4.91 -9.09
C LEU A 333 7.47 4.38 -7.83
N THR A 334 6.73 3.66 -7.01
CA THR A 334 7.19 3.20 -5.69
C THR A 334 7.00 1.69 -5.51
N LYS A 335 5.96 1.08 -6.11
CA LYS A 335 5.68 -0.37 -5.94
C LYS A 335 5.17 -1.01 -7.21
N ILE A 336 5.22 -2.34 -7.24
CA ILE A 336 4.48 -3.17 -8.20
C ILE A 336 3.56 -4.15 -7.48
N GLY A 337 2.45 -4.53 -8.10
CA GLY A 337 1.54 -5.54 -7.57
C GLY A 337 1.24 -6.63 -8.58
N THR A 338 1.27 -7.90 -8.17
CA THR A 338 0.82 -9.03 -9.00
C THR A 338 0.41 -10.24 -8.15
N TYR A 339 -0.14 -11.28 -8.79
CA TYR A 339 -0.60 -12.50 -8.15
C TYR A 339 0.44 -13.63 -8.20
N THR A 340 0.34 -14.55 -7.24
CA THR A 340 1.03 -15.84 -7.22
C THR A 340 0.03 -16.97 -6.95
N VAL A 341 0.30 -18.17 -7.47
CA VAL A 341 -0.66 -19.30 -7.46
C VAL A 341 -0.14 -20.55 -6.73
N SER A 342 1.15 -20.55 -6.35
CA SER A 342 1.77 -21.65 -5.60
C SER A 342 2.35 -21.19 -4.27
N PHE A 343 2.32 -22.09 -3.27
CA PHE A 343 3.07 -21.91 -2.04
C PHE A 343 4.59 -21.91 -2.30
N GLY A 344 5.26 -20.89 -1.79
CA GLY A 344 6.70 -20.70 -1.90
C GLY A 344 7.14 -20.36 -3.31
N SER A 345 6.38 -19.46 -3.94
CA SER A 345 6.68 -18.83 -5.22
C SER A 345 7.77 -17.77 -5.07
N TYR A 346 8.39 -17.39 -6.19
CA TYR A 346 9.28 -16.24 -6.26
C TYR A 346 8.89 -15.32 -7.41
N LEU A 347 9.08 -14.02 -7.18
CA LEU A 347 8.89 -12.96 -8.17
C LEU A 347 10.19 -12.20 -8.35
N GLU A 348 10.58 -11.96 -9.59
CA GLU A 348 11.71 -11.11 -9.97
C GLU A 348 11.19 -10.10 -10.99
N VAL A 349 11.52 -8.82 -10.80
CA VAL A 349 10.90 -7.72 -11.58
C VAL A 349 11.96 -6.80 -12.12
N GLU A 350 11.84 -6.42 -13.38
CA GLU A 350 12.73 -5.46 -14.05
C GLU A 350 11.92 -4.43 -14.83
N PHE A 351 12.29 -3.17 -14.70
CA PHE A 351 11.69 -2.06 -15.43
C PHE A 351 12.61 -1.62 -16.57
N TYR A 352 12.04 -1.35 -17.73
CA TYR A 352 12.75 -0.94 -18.94
C TYR A 352 12.09 0.28 -19.58
N ASP A 353 12.90 1.09 -20.26
CA ASP A 353 12.44 2.26 -21.02
C ASP A 353 11.88 1.85 -22.40
N ASP A 354 12.45 0.82 -23.03
CA ASP A 354 12.17 0.51 -24.44
C ASP A 354 12.00 -0.99 -24.71
N PHE A 355 11.14 -1.30 -25.68
CA PHE A 355 10.89 -2.61 -26.23
C PHE A 355 10.58 -2.53 -27.74
N ASP A 356 11.46 -3.08 -28.56
CA ASP A 356 11.33 -3.04 -30.04
C ASP A 356 10.41 -4.13 -30.61
N GLY A 357 9.73 -4.89 -29.75
CA GLY A 357 8.94 -6.08 -30.10
C GLY A 357 9.70 -7.40 -29.98
N ALA A 358 11.02 -7.38 -29.76
CA ALA A 358 11.84 -8.55 -29.51
C ALA A 358 12.80 -8.37 -28.33
N ASN A 359 13.40 -7.19 -28.17
CA ASN A 359 14.44 -6.91 -27.19
C ASN A 359 14.02 -5.78 -26.25
N LEU A 360 14.24 -6.01 -24.96
CA LEU A 360 14.16 -4.98 -23.93
C LEU A 360 15.50 -4.24 -23.84
N SER A 361 15.46 -2.92 -23.67
CA SER A 361 16.66 -2.12 -23.48
C SER A 361 16.45 -0.98 -22.48
N ASN A 362 17.55 -0.36 -22.03
CA ASN A 362 17.55 0.73 -21.04
C ASN A 362 16.84 0.35 -19.73
N ILE A 363 17.45 -0.53 -18.94
CA ILE A 363 16.93 -0.89 -17.62
C ILE A 363 16.86 0.35 -16.71
N LEU A 364 15.70 0.56 -16.09
CA LEU A 364 15.40 1.71 -15.23
C LEU A 364 15.60 1.37 -13.75
N THR A 365 15.08 0.21 -13.32
CA THR A 365 15.25 -0.33 -11.96
C THR A 365 14.98 -1.84 -11.96
N TYR A 366 15.31 -2.52 -10.87
CA TYR A 366 15.04 -3.95 -10.70
C TYR A 366 14.72 -4.28 -9.24
N ILE A 367 13.79 -5.22 -9.04
CA ILE A 367 13.56 -5.89 -7.76
C ILE A 367 14.16 -7.30 -7.89
N PRO A 368 15.18 -7.65 -7.08
CA PRO A 368 15.75 -9.00 -7.09
C PRO A 368 14.70 -10.03 -6.63
N GLU A 369 14.99 -11.31 -6.81
CA GLU A 369 14.09 -12.42 -6.44
C GLU A 369 13.49 -12.26 -5.02
N GLN A 370 12.17 -12.08 -4.95
CA GLN A 370 11.37 -11.95 -3.73
C GLN A 370 10.62 -13.25 -3.45
N TYR A 371 10.69 -13.73 -2.20
CA TYR A 371 9.99 -14.94 -1.78
C TYR A 371 8.55 -14.64 -1.35
N CYS A 372 7.59 -15.28 -2.02
CA CYS A 372 6.16 -15.22 -1.74
C CYS A 372 5.73 -16.55 -1.10
N ASP A 373 5.39 -16.53 0.18
CA ASP A 373 5.12 -17.75 0.93
C ASP A 373 3.81 -18.42 0.53
N TYR A 374 2.69 -17.70 0.50
CA TYR A 374 1.38 -18.19 0.11
C TYR A 374 0.94 -17.63 -1.26
N PRO A 375 0.12 -18.39 -2.02
CA PRO A 375 -0.58 -17.84 -3.17
C PRO A 375 -1.49 -16.67 -2.76
N GLY A 376 -1.75 -15.77 -3.70
CA GLY A 376 -2.52 -14.55 -3.48
C GLY A 376 -1.89 -13.34 -4.17
N PHE A 377 -2.26 -12.13 -3.75
CA PHE A 377 -1.75 -10.88 -4.31
C PHE A 377 -0.61 -10.33 -3.46
N TRP A 378 0.43 -9.82 -4.12
CA TRP A 378 1.64 -9.27 -3.50
C TRP A 378 1.96 -7.90 -4.08
N SER A 379 2.11 -6.91 -3.20
CA SER A 379 2.73 -5.62 -3.51
C SER A 379 4.21 -5.66 -3.09
N LEU A 380 5.12 -5.31 -4.00
CA LEU A 380 6.57 -5.28 -3.79
C LEU A 380 7.10 -3.86 -3.96
N GLU A 381 7.83 -3.37 -2.95
CA GLU A 381 8.50 -2.07 -2.98
C GLU A 381 9.64 -2.06 -4.01
N LEU A 382 9.77 -0.95 -4.74
CA LEU A 382 10.97 -0.66 -5.50
C LEU A 382 12.12 -0.33 -4.54
N PRO A 383 13.38 -0.65 -4.88
CA PRO A 383 14.53 -0.32 -4.02
C PRO A 383 14.66 1.17 -3.73
N GLU A 384 14.31 2.00 -4.72
CA GLU A 384 14.23 3.46 -4.64
C GLU A 384 13.08 3.94 -5.56
N PRO A 385 12.41 5.06 -5.25
CA PRO A 385 11.38 5.62 -6.12
C PRO A 385 11.90 5.90 -7.54
N LEU A 386 11.24 5.35 -8.56
CA LEU A 386 11.63 5.51 -9.97
C LEU A 386 10.87 6.68 -10.59
N ARG A 387 11.59 7.72 -11.03
CA ARG A 387 10.99 8.84 -11.77
C ARG A 387 10.63 8.43 -13.19
N ILE A 388 9.41 8.73 -13.61
CA ILE A 388 8.94 8.67 -14.99
C ILE A 388 8.30 10.02 -15.34
N ASN A 389 8.58 10.58 -16.52
CA ASN A 389 7.98 11.85 -16.93
C ASN A 389 6.69 11.63 -17.70
N ASN A 390 5.83 12.64 -17.71
CA ASN A 390 4.58 12.58 -18.47
C ASN A 390 4.82 12.24 -19.95
N GLY A 391 4.10 11.24 -20.46
CA GLY A 391 4.17 10.79 -21.85
C GLY A 391 5.24 9.74 -22.13
N ASP A 392 6.18 9.50 -21.21
CA ASP A 392 7.17 8.43 -21.34
C ASP A 392 6.46 7.08 -21.22
N ASP A 393 6.81 6.12 -22.08
CA ASP A 393 6.44 4.73 -21.90
C ASP A 393 7.48 3.98 -21.07
N PHE A 394 7.01 2.93 -20.40
CA PHE A 394 7.88 2.06 -19.60
C PHE A 394 7.29 0.66 -19.56
N PHE A 395 8.17 -0.32 -19.40
CA PHE A 395 7.86 -1.73 -19.51
C PHE A 395 8.26 -2.45 -18.24
N ILE A 396 7.40 -3.34 -17.75
CA ILE A 396 7.63 -4.11 -16.54
C ILE A 396 7.66 -5.58 -16.93
N LYS A 397 8.84 -6.18 -16.82
CA LYS A 397 9.03 -7.61 -16.97
C LYS A 397 8.94 -8.26 -15.60
N VAL A 398 8.01 -9.20 -15.45
CA VAL A 398 7.88 -10.02 -14.26
C VAL A 398 8.22 -11.45 -14.62
N LYS A 399 9.17 -12.03 -13.90
CA LYS A 399 9.46 -13.47 -13.93
C LYS A 399 8.75 -14.11 -12.75
N TYR A 400 7.88 -15.05 -13.06
CA TYR A 400 7.21 -15.89 -12.08
C TYR A 400 7.97 -17.19 -11.94
N ASN A 401 8.14 -17.64 -10.71
CA ASN A 401 8.58 -18.99 -10.38
C ASN A 401 7.57 -19.56 -9.38
N SER A 402 6.59 -20.32 -9.88
CA SER A 402 5.50 -20.90 -9.09
C SER A 402 5.68 -22.42 -9.02
N PRO A 403 6.31 -22.96 -7.96
CA PRO A 403 6.63 -24.38 -7.90
C PRO A 403 5.42 -25.28 -8.11
N GLY A 404 5.53 -26.23 -9.03
CA GLY A 404 4.49 -27.22 -9.32
C GLY A 404 3.24 -26.67 -10.00
N CYS A 405 3.25 -25.43 -10.48
CA CYS A 405 2.15 -24.88 -11.26
C CYS A 405 2.63 -24.55 -12.67
N ASP A 406 1.89 -25.02 -13.66
CA ASP A 406 2.18 -24.88 -15.09
C ASP A 406 1.68 -23.55 -15.68
N TYR A 407 0.93 -22.78 -14.88
CA TYR A 407 0.19 -21.57 -15.27
C TYR A 407 0.44 -20.43 -14.28
N PRO A 408 1.67 -19.89 -14.18
CA PRO A 408 2.01 -18.98 -13.09
C PRO A 408 1.52 -17.54 -13.28
N ILE A 409 1.08 -17.13 -14.48
CA ILE A 409 0.79 -15.74 -14.81
C ILE A 409 -0.72 -15.48 -14.63
N ALA A 410 -1.09 -14.53 -13.77
CA ALA A 410 -2.47 -14.07 -13.65
C ALA A 410 -2.83 -13.06 -14.74
N VAL A 411 -4.02 -13.21 -15.32
CA VAL A 411 -4.55 -12.33 -16.36
C VAL A 411 -6.01 -11.96 -16.05
N GLU A 412 -6.54 -11.03 -16.84
CA GLU A 412 -7.95 -10.65 -16.90
C GLU A 412 -8.45 -10.91 -18.33
N GLU A 413 -9.52 -11.69 -18.49
CA GLU A 413 -10.14 -11.93 -19.80
C GLU A 413 -11.67 -11.90 -19.76
N PHE A 414 -12.29 -11.73 -20.94
CA PHE A 414 -13.73 -11.89 -21.10
C PHE A 414 -14.15 -13.36 -20.93
N SER A 415 -15.14 -13.57 -20.08
CA SER A 415 -15.83 -14.85 -19.91
C SER A 415 -17.32 -14.60 -19.82
N GLU A 416 -18.08 -15.23 -20.72
CA GLU A 416 -19.55 -15.17 -20.70
C GLU A 416 -20.08 -15.50 -19.30
N ASP A 417 -21.05 -14.70 -18.84
CA ASP A 417 -21.71 -14.79 -17.53
C ASP A 417 -20.81 -14.63 -16.29
N TYR A 418 -19.53 -14.26 -16.45
CA TYR A 418 -18.60 -14.12 -15.33
C TYR A 418 -17.80 -12.82 -15.33
N THR A 419 -17.14 -12.46 -16.44
CA THR A 419 -16.26 -11.28 -16.54
C THR A 419 -16.44 -10.55 -17.86
N ASN A 420 -16.50 -9.22 -17.81
CA ASN A 420 -16.62 -8.36 -18.98
C ASN A 420 -15.66 -7.15 -18.93
N PRO A 421 -14.34 -7.41 -18.93
CA PRO A 421 -13.32 -6.37 -18.85
C PRO A 421 -13.12 -5.65 -20.18
N HIS A 422 -12.51 -4.46 -20.13
CA HIS A 422 -11.95 -3.82 -21.31
C HIS A 422 -10.55 -4.40 -21.57
N ILE A 423 -10.36 -5.06 -22.72
CA ILE A 423 -9.06 -5.62 -23.09
C ILE A 423 -8.27 -4.64 -23.95
N GLU A 424 -7.06 -4.31 -23.52
CA GLU A 424 -6.17 -3.38 -24.20
C GLU A 424 -5.53 -3.97 -25.47
N THR A 425 -5.09 -3.10 -26.39
CA THR A 425 -4.34 -3.50 -27.59
C THR A 425 -2.88 -3.11 -27.48
N GLY A 426 -1.97 -4.08 -27.66
CA GLY A 426 -0.52 -3.82 -27.76
C GLY A 426 0.13 -3.38 -26.46
N LYS A 427 -0.37 -3.87 -25.33
CA LYS A 427 0.12 -3.54 -23.98
C LYS A 427 0.76 -4.72 -23.24
N CYS A 428 0.48 -5.94 -23.66
CA CYS A 428 0.80 -7.14 -22.90
C CYS A 428 1.53 -8.17 -23.77
N TRP A 429 2.52 -8.86 -23.18
CA TRP A 429 3.21 -9.99 -23.79
C TRP A 429 3.53 -11.06 -22.74
N THR A 430 3.60 -12.31 -23.17
CA THR A 430 4.04 -13.45 -22.34
C THR A 430 5.21 -14.17 -23.00
N SER A 431 6.03 -14.84 -22.19
CA SER A 431 7.19 -15.59 -22.69
C SER A 431 7.53 -16.77 -21.78
N GLU A 432 8.01 -17.86 -22.37
CA GLU A 432 8.57 -19.02 -21.65
C GLU A 432 10.01 -18.75 -21.20
N ASP A 433 10.79 -18.00 -22.00
CA ASP A 433 12.25 -17.90 -21.87
C ASP A 433 12.78 -16.45 -21.76
N ALA A 434 11.88 -15.46 -21.82
CA ALA A 434 12.17 -14.02 -21.90
C ALA A 434 12.96 -13.59 -23.15
N ILE A 435 13.00 -14.43 -24.19
CA ILE A 435 13.66 -14.19 -25.47
C ILE A 435 12.61 -14.06 -26.57
N VAL A 436 11.63 -14.97 -26.60
CA VAL A 436 10.53 -14.94 -27.56
C VAL A 436 9.28 -14.45 -26.86
N TRP A 437 8.73 -13.31 -27.32
CA TRP A 437 7.56 -12.67 -26.74
C TRP A 437 6.32 -12.88 -27.60
N GLU A 438 5.28 -13.46 -27.00
CA GLU A 438 3.96 -13.59 -27.62
C GLU A 438 3.07 -12.43 -27.18
N ALA A 439 2.55 -11.66 -28.13
CA ALA A 439 1.63 -10.57 -27.81
C ALA A 439 0.29 -11.08 -27.29
N ALA A 440 -0.26 -10.35 -26.32
CA ALA A 440 -1.59 -10.51 -25.77
C ALA A 440 -2.35 -9.17 -25.84
N GLY A 441 -3.67 -9.27 -25.79
CA GLY A 441 -4.60 -8.15 -25.89
C GLY A 441 -5.53 -8.27 -27.10
N LEU A 442 -6.43 -7.29 -27.24
CA LEU A 442 -7.49 -7.29 -28.23
C LEU A 442 -6.92 -7.38 -29.66
N GLY A 443 -7.46 -8.28 -30.48
CA GLY A 443 -7.00 -8.50 -31.85
C GLY A 443 -5.79 -9.43 -31.98
N THR A 444 -5.34 -10.05 -30.88
CA THR A 444 -4.35 -11.12 -30.89
C THR A 444 -5.02 -12.49 -30.75
N VAL A 445 -4.24 -13.58 -30.73
CA VAL A 445 -4.77 -14.92 -30.41
C VAL A 445 -5.05 -15.10 -28.91
N ASN A 446 -4.51 -14.21 -28.08
CA ASN A 446 -4.54 -14.24 -26.62
C ASN A 446 -5.19 -12.94 -26.11
N GLU A 447 -6.53 -12.89 -26.08
CA GLU A 447 -7.26 -11.66 -25.73
C GLU A 447 -7.46 -11.51 -24.22
N PHE A 448 -6.39 -11.11 -23.53
CA PHE A 448 -6.39 -10.82 -22.09
C PHE A 448 -5.43 -9.68 -21.75
N ASP A 449 -5.60 -9.09 -20.57
CA ASP A 449 -4.63 -8.18 -19.95
C ASP A 449 -3.91 -8.82 -18.77
N LEU A 450 -2.66 -8.41 -18.53
CA LEU A 450 -1.86 -8.93 -17.43
C LEU A 450 -2.26 -8.26 -16.11
N CYS A 451 -2.38 -9.05 -15.03
CA CYS A 451 -2.66 -8.53 -13.69
C CYS A 451 -1.40 -7.98 -13.00
N ILE A 452 -0.77 -6.97 -13.60
CA ILE A 452 0.46 -6.33 -13.09
C ILE A 452 0.17 -4.85 -12.88
N LYS A 453 0.15 -4.42 -11.62
CA LYS A 453 -0.11 -3.02 -11.23
C LYS A 453 1.19 -2.31 -10.91
N VAL A 454 1.26 -1.00 -11.17
CA VAL A 454 2.37 -0.15 -10.72
C VAL A 454 1.81 1.04 -9.96
N PHE A 455 2.37 1.29 -8.79
CA PHE A 455 1.93 2.28 -7.83
C PHE A 455 2.91 3.46 -7.85
N GLY A 456 2.41 4.68 -7.79
CA GLY A 456 3.26 5.87 -7.73
C GLY A 456 2.50 7.15 -7.41
N TYR A 457 3.23 8.24 -7.22
CA TYR A 457 2.69 9.55 -6.87
C TYR A 457 3.07 10.58 -7.91
N ASP A 458 2.25 11.60 -8.09
CA ASP A 458 2.64 12.78 -8.87
C ASP A 458 3.86 13.47 -8.21
N ILE A 459 4.61 14.21 -9.03
CA ILE A 459 5.73 15.04 -8.54
C ILE A 459 5.21 16.44 -8.30
N THR A 460 5.04 16.80 -7.04
CA THR A 460 4.76 18.19 -6.66
C THR A 460 6.06 18.97 -6.65
N LYS A 461 6.24 19.89 -7.60
CA LYS A 461 7.40 20.81 -7.68
C LYS A 461 7.08 22.09 -6.95
N VAL A 462 7.97 22.53 -6.07
CA VAL A 462 7.74 23.68 -5.20
C VAL A 462 8.93 24.63 -5.30
N ASP A 463 8.65 25.87 -5.71
CA ASP A 463 9.59 27.00 -5.75
C ASP A 463 9.25 27.96 -4.61
N LEU A 464 10.19 28.16 -3.70
CA LEU A 464 9.96 28.93 -2.47
C LEU A 464 11.06 29.95 -2.27
N LYS A 465 10.64 31.12 -1.80
CA LYS A 465 11.54 32.12 -1.25
C LYS A 465 11.20 32.46 0.18
N VAL A 466 12.22 32.46 1.04
CA VAL A 466 12.13 32.83 2.45
C VAL A 466 13.43 33.50 2.89
N MET A 467 13.34 34.56 3.69
CA MET A 467 14.50 35.22 4.28
C MET A 467 14.53 34.97 5.79
N LEU A 468 15.72 34.92 6.37
CA LEU A 468 15.94 34.79 7.79
C LEU A 468 16.47 36.10 8.35
N GLU A 469 15.86 36.60 9.44
CA GLU A 469 16.30 37.84 10.09
C GLU A 469 17.76 37.82 10.51
N GLY A 470 18.23 36.71 11.08
CA GLY A 470 19.58 36.58 11.63
C GLY A 470 20.69 36.95 10.65
N PRO A 471 20.85 36.21 9.53
CA PRO A 471 21.92 36.42 8.57
C PRO A 471 21.63 37.55 7.57
N PHE A 472 20.45 38.19 7.61
CA PHE A 472 20.08 39.23 6.63
C PHE A 472 21.01 40.44 6.70
N ASN A 473 21.57 40.82 5.56
CA ASN A 473 22.57 41.89 5.45
C ASN A 473 22.06 43.16 4.76
N GLY A 474 20.74 43.25 4.56
CA GLY A 474 20.05 44.39 3.95
C GLY A 474 19.61 44.15 2.51
N THR A 475 20.20 43.18 1.82
CA THR A 475 19.80 42.77 0.46
C THR A 475 19.61 41.25 0.41
N ASP A 476 20.62 40.51 0.88
CA ASP A 476 20.69 39.05 0.85
C ASP A 476 20.95 38.55 2.29
N MET A 477 21.37 37.28 2.43
CA MET A 477 21.81 36.69 3.69
C MET A 477 23.31 36.33 3.67
N ASN A 478 23.97 36.43 4.82
CA ASN A 478 25.35 35.96 4.98
C ASN A 478 25.41 34.43 4.99
N THR A 479 26.49 33.86 4.44
CA THR A 479 26.72 32.42 4.34
C THR A 479 27.85 31.95 5.27
N ASP A 480 28.08 32.66 6.38
CA ASP A 480 29.19 32.41 7.31
C ASP A 480 29.20 30.97 7.88
N LEU A 481 28.03 30.33 7.93
CA LEU A 481 27.87 28.96 8.40
C LEU A 481 28.09 27.88 7.33
N ASN A 482 28.22 28.22 6.05
CA ASN A 482 28.23 27.26 4.94
C ASN A 482 29.22 26.09 5.15
N ALA A 483 30.46 26.40 5.53
CA ALA A 483 31.51 25.40 5.77
C ALA A 483 31.33 24.61 7.10
N LEU A 484 30.37 25.00 7.93
CA LEU A 484 30.07 24.44 9.24
C LEU A 484 28.75 23.66 9.26
N LEU A 485 27.97 23.69 8.17
CA LEU A 485 26.70 22.99 8.08
C LEU A 485 26.90 21.47 8.23
N PRO A 486 25.98 20.77 8.92
CA PRO A 486 26.02 19.32 8.98
C PRO A 486 25.76 18.72 7.59
N LEU A 487 26.39 17.58 7.31
CA LEU A 487 26.19 16.83 6.06
C LEU A 487 24.92 15.99 6.05
N SER A 488 24.28 15.83 7.22
CA SER A 488 22.98 15.19 7.38
C SER A 488 21.96 16.21 7.88
N GLN A 489 20.72 16.10 7.45
CA GLN A 489 19.66 17.02 7.85
C GLN A 489 19.50 17.07 9.40
N PRO A 490 19.32 18.26 10.02
CA PRO A 490 19.32 18.44 11.48
C PRO A 490 17.94 18.28 12.16
N TYR A 491 16.88 17.97 11.41
CA TYR A 491 15.48 17.91 11.82
C TYR A 491 15.03 16.51 12.32
N SER A 492 15.92 15.51 12.38
CA SER A 492 15.62 14.17 12.93
C SER A 492 15.45 14.11 14.46
N VAL A 493 15.53 15.25 15.13
CA VAL A 493 15.41 15.37 16.59
C VAL A 493 14.17 16.17 16.99
N ASN A 494 13.74 16.03 18.23
CA ASN A 494 12.70 16.86 18.85
C ASN A 494 13.04 18.36 18.67
N PRO A 495 12.09 19.21 18.23
CA PRO A 495 10.65 18.95 18.14
C PRO A 495 10.14 18.36 16.83
N TRP A 496 10.91 18.41 15.75
CA TRP A 496 10.42 18.00 14.44
C TRP A 496 10.30 16.48 14.29
N ASN A 497 11.25 15.72 14.84
CA ASN A 497 11.31 14.25 14.68
C ASN A 497 11.12 13.80 13.21
N TYR A 498 11.67 14.58 12.28
CA TYR A 498 11.50 14.33 10.85
C TYR A 498 12.29 13.08 10.44
N ASN A 499 11.58 12.09 9.88
CA ASN A 499 12.13 10.78 9.54
C ASN A 499 12.94 10.74 8.23
N GLY A 500 13.05 11.86 7.51
CA GLY A 500 13.81 11.93 6.27
C GLY A 500 15.30 11.63 6.48
N THR A 501 15.91 11.01 5.47
CA THR A 501 17.28 10.52 5.51
C THR A 501 18.22 11.35 4.62
N GLU A 502 17.87 12.60 4.33
CA GLU A 502 18.63 13.49 3.46
C GLU A 502 20.06 13.69 3.97
N THR A 503 21.01 13.36 3.12
CA THR A 503 22.44 13.52 3.37
C THR A 503 23.16 13.95 2.10
N VAL A 504 24.24 14.71 2.26
CA VAL A 504 25.15 15.12 1.18
C VAL A 504 26.59 14.73 1.51
N THR A 505 27.42 14.52 0.50
CA THR A 505 28.86 14.24 0.70
C THR A 505 29.69 15.50 0.96
N GLY A 506 29.11 16.67 0.67
CA GLY A 506 29.64 18.01 0.90
C GLY A 506 28.56 19.04 0.58
N ILE A 507 28.66 20.25 1.16
CA ILE A 507 27.71 21.32 0.86
C ILE A 507 27.90 21.76 -0.60
N PRO A 508 26.89 21.62 -1.47
CA PRO A 508 27.07 21.65 -2.93
C PRO A 508 27.18 23.05 -3.51
N ASN A 509 26.77 24.09 -2.78
CA ASN A 509 26.72 25.47 -3.25
C ASN A 509 27.21 26.42 -2.14
N GLN A 510 28.11 27.34 -2.50
CA GLN A 510 28.71 28.34 -1.59
C GLN A 510 27.71 29.39 -1.09
N ASP A 511 26.60 29.55 -1.81
CA ASP A 511 25.54 30.51 -1.50
C ASP A 511 24.53 29.94 -0.48
N ILE A 512 24.70 28.68 -0.06
CA ILE A 512 23.85 28.07 0.98
C ILE A 512 24.11 28.73 2.34
N VAL A 513 23.03 29.19 2.96
CA VAL A 513 22.98 29.80 4.30
C VAL A 513 22.80 28.73 5.38
N ASP A 514 21.78 27.89 5.26
CA ASP A 514 21.45 26.84 6.24
C ASP A 514 20.51 25.78 5.65
N TRP A 515 20.22 24.73 6.43
CA TRP A 515 19.15 23.78 6.24
C TRP A 515 17.80 24.37 6.68
N VAL A 516 16.74 24.06 5.95
CA VAL A 516 15.33 24.30 6.33
C VAL A 516 14.54 23.00 6.20
N LEU A 517 13.46 22.86 6.96
CA LEU A 517 12.48 21.79 6.76
C LEU A 517 11.23 22.40 6.13
N VAL A 518 10.84 21.88 4.97
CA VAL A 518 9.65 22.31 4.25
C VAL A 518 8.57 21.25 4.40
N GLU A 519 7.37 21.70 4.72
CA GLU A 519 6.19 20.87 4.91
C GLU A 519 5.07 21.36 4.00
N LEU A 520 4.40 20.42 3.35
CA LEU A 520 3.25 20.65 2.48
C LEU A 520 1.98 20.24 3.21
N ARG A 521 0.95 21.08 3.14
CA ARG A 521 -0.39 20.82 3.68
C ARG A 521 -1.44 20.96 2.57
N ASP A 522 -2.38 20.03 2.50
CA ASP A 522 -3.48 20.05 1.51
C ASP A 522 -4.84 20.13 2.19
N THR A 523 -5.57 21.21 1.94
CA THR A 523 -6.87 21.44 2.58
C THR A 523 -7.76 22.35 1.73
N THR A 524 -9.03 22.47 2.11
CA THR A 524 -10.01 23.28 1.37
C THR A 524 -9.96 24.77 1.70
N GLU A 525 -9.40 25.15 2.85
CA GLU A 525 -9.30 26.53 3.31
C GLU A 525 -8.14 26.73 4.30
N THR A 526 -7.58 27.95 4.35
CA THR A 526 -6.36 28.27 5.12
C THR A 526 -6.40 27.89 6.61
N ASN A 527 -7.52 28.14 7.30
CA ASN A 527 -7.61 27.89 8.74
C ASN A 527 -7.64 26.39 9.10
N SER A 528 -7.90 25.54 8.10
CA SER A 528 -7.91 24.08 8.23
C SER A 528 -6.57 23.47 7.84
N ALA A 529 -5.56 24.28 7.49
CA ALA A 529 -4.21 23.83 7.19
C ALA A 529 -3.45 23.57 8.50
N THR A 530 -3.75 22.46 9.17
CA THR A 530 -3.13 22.02 10.44
C THR A 530 -2.17 20.85 10.23
N GLU A 531 -1.50 20.37 11.28
CA GLU A 531 -0.62 19.19 11.22
C GLU A 531 -1.34 17.95 10.67
N ALA A 532 -2.65 17.82 10.91
CA ALA A 532 -3.49 16.73 10.39
C ALA A 532 -3.67 16.74 8.86
N THR A 533 -3.28 17.83 8.19
CA THR A 533 -3.40 17.99 6.73
C THR A 533 -2.06 17.91 6.00
N VAL A 534 -0.99 17.51 6.69
CA VAL A 534 0.33 17.32 6.11
C VAL A 534 0.31 16.19 5.09
N ILE A 535 0.77 16.49 3.87
CA ILE A 535 0.87 15.53 2.77
C ILE A 535 2.33 15.15 2.46
N ALA A 536 3.30 16.00 2.81
CA ALA A 536 4.71 15.73 2.59
C ALA A 536 5.62 16.64 3.43
N GLN A 537 6.83 16.17 3.71
CA GLN A 537 7.90 16.93 4.34
C GLN A 537 9.25 16.60 3.69
N GLN A 538 10.12 17.59 3.54
CA GLN A 538 11.46 17.45 2.96
C GLN A 538 12.44 18.43 3.60
N ALA A 539 13.61 17.94 3.99
CA ALA A 539 14.73 18.80 4.37
C ALA A 539 15.44 19.36 3.12
N ALA A 540 15.72 20.66 3.14
CA ALA A 540 16.20 21.41 1.98
C ALA A 540 17.28 22.43 2.37
N PHE A 541 17.93 23.01 1.37
CA PHE A 541 18.90 24.10 1.56
C PHE A 541 18.27 25.46 1.26
N LEU A 542 18.63 26.45 2.07
CA LEU A 542 18.29 27.85 1.85
C LEU A 542 19.50 28.59 1.26
N LEU A 543 19.32 29.28 0.13
CA LEU A 543 20.33 30.14 -0.49
C LEU A 543 20.28 31.57 0.06
N ASN A 544 21.36 32.33 -0.15
CA ASN A 544 21.50 33.70 0.33
C ASN A 544 20.48 34.69 -0.26
N ASP A 545 19.95 34.42 -1.45
CA ASP A 545 18.91 35.20 -2.11
C ASP A 545 17.48 34.81 -1.66
N GLY A 546 17.39 33.92 -0.67
CA GLY A 546 16.16 33.41 -0.08
C GLY A 546 15.58 32.19 -0.78
N SER A 547 16.12 31.76 -1.92
CA SER A 547 15.60 30.60 -2.64
C SER A 547 15.81 29.30 -1.84
N VAL A 548 14.77 28.47 -1.75
CA VAL A 548 14.85 27.14 -1.13
C VAL A 548 15.01 26.08 -2.21
N VAL A 549 16.08 25.30 -2.13
CA VAL A 549 16.52 24.36 -3.16
C VAL A 549 16.77 22.96 -2.61
N GLY A 550 16.72 21.97 -3.49
CA GLY A 550 17.00 20.58 -3.16
C GLY A 550 18.47 20.34 -2.81
N LEU A 551 18.81 19.06 -2.56
CA LEU A 551 20.15 18.66 -2.11
C LEU A 551 21.27 18.84 -3.13
N ASP A 552 20.94 19.17 -4.38
CA ASP A 552 21.92 19.57 -5.40
C ASP A 552 22.32 21.05 -5.29
N GLY A 553 21.64 21.83 -4.44
CA GLY A 553 21.90 23.25 -4.24
C GLY A 553 21.41 24.14 -5.37
N VAL A 554 20.57 23.63 -6.29
CA VAL A 554 20.15 24.34 -7.51
C VAL A 554 18.68 24.10 -7.86
N SER A 555 18.18 22.87 -7.81
CA SER A 555 16.85 22.52 -8.29
C SER A 555 15.75 22.90 -7.29
N ASN A 556 14.55 23.19 -7.79
CA ASN A 556 13.34 23.30 -6.99
C ASN A 556 13.09 22.01 -6.18
N LEU A 557 12.34 22.15 -5.09
CA LEU A 557 11.92 21.02 -4.27
C LEU A 557 10.96 20.12 -5.04
N LYS A 558 11.01 18.82 -4.75
CA LYS A 558 10.21 17.79 -5.41
C LYS A 558 9.71 16.83 -4.35
N PHE A 559 8.41 16.82 -4.18
CA PHE A 559 7.73 15.96 -3.21
C PHE A 559 6.98 14.85 -3.94
N ASN A 560 7.00 13.65 -3.35
CA ASN A 560 6.32 12.47 -3.86
C ASN A 560 4.89 12.43 -3.32
N ASN A 561 4.08 13.37 -3.76
CA ASN A 561 2.69 13.51 -3.33
C ASN A 561 1.88 14.15 -4.46
N SER A 562 0.58 14.02 -4.36
CA SER A 562 -0.37 14.77 -5.20
C SER A 562 -1.07 15.84 -4.36
N VAL A 563 -1.54 16.89 -5.01
CA VAL A 563 -2.36 17.95 -4.39
C VAL A 563 -3.78 17.78 -4.89
N THR A 564 -4.73 17.68 -3.97
CA THR A 564 -6.15 17.41 -4.25
C THR A 564 -7.06 18.61 -3.99
N HIS A 565 -6.67 19.51 -3.07
CA HIS A 565 -7.40 20.73 -2.75
C HIS A 565 -6.54 21.97 -2.98
N GLN A 566 -6.19 22.70 -1.92
CA GLN A 566 -5.35 23.89 -1.95
C GLN A 566 -4.08 23.60 -1.17
N LEU A 567 -2.93 23.76 -1.83
CA LEU A 567 -1.62 23.58 -1.22
C LEU A 567 -1.27 24.78 -0.33
N PHE A 568 -0.81 24.50 0.88
CA PHE A 568 -0.14 25.44 1.77
C PHE A 568 1.25 24.91 2.09
N VAL A 569 2.18 25.83 2.34
CA VAL A 569 3.58 25.49 2.65
C VAL A 569 3.98 26.07 3.99
N VAL A 570 4.66 25.24 4.80
CA VAL A 570 5.28 25.65 6.07
C VAL A 570 6.79 25.51 5.93
N VAL A 571 7.52 26.50 6.43
CA VAL A 571 8.99 26.44 6.53
C VAL A 571 9.38 26.52 8.00
N TYR A 572 10.10 25.49 8.45
CA TYR A 572 10.73 25.44 9.77
C TYR A 572 12.23 25.69 9.64
N HIS A 573 12.77 26.38 10.64
CA HIS A 573 14.20 26.62 10.76
C HIS A 573 14.62 26.55 12.22
N ARG A 574 15.83 26.06 12.50
CA ARG A 574 16.30 25.76 13.86
C ARG A 574 16.37 26.93 14.85
N ASN A 575 16.41 28.16 14.35
CA ASN A 575 16.61 29.40 15.14
C ASN A 575 15.57 30.50 14.89
N HIS A 576 14.57 30.20 14.07
CA HIS A 576 13.57 31.17 13.65
C HIS A 576 12.17 30.58 13.85
N ILE A 577 11.21 31.43 14.22
CA ILE A 577 9.80 31.03 14.30
C ILE A 577 9.34 30.54 12.92
N PRO A 578 8.66 29.38 12.81
CA PRO A 578 8.21 28.86 11.53
C PRO A 578 7.16 29.77 10.87
N VAL A 579 7.12 29.73 9.54
CA VAL A 579 6.17 30.51 8.73
C VAL A 579 5.33 29.58 7.87
N MET A 580 4.03 29.88 7.74
CA MET A 580 3.11 29.20 6.83
C MET A 580 2.57 30.20 5.81
N SER A 581 2.36 29.78 4.56
CA SER A 581 1.70 30.61 3.54
C SER A 581 0.32 31.09 4.00
N ALA A 582 0.04 32.39 3.90
CA ALA A 582 -1.26 32.97 4.24
C ALA A 582 -2.37 32.59 3.23
N TYR A 583 -1.96 32.35 1.98
CA TYR A 583 -2.85 32.02 0.87
C TYR A 583 -2.41 30.69 0.24
N PRO A 584 -3.32 30.02 -0.49
CA PRO A 584 -2.96 28.87 -1.30
C PRO A 584 -1.77 29.16 -2.21
N VAL A 585 -0.83 28.22 -2.28
CA VAL A 585 0.31 28.27 -3.19
C VAL A 585 -0.21 28.17 -4.62
N THR A 586 0.29 29.03 -5.51
CA THR A 586 -0.21 29.11 -6.88
C THR A 586 0.62 28.22 -7.79
N GLU A 587 -0.04 27.33 -8.53
CA GLU A 587 0.63 26.54 -9.55
C GLU A 587 0.72 27.31 -10.88
N THR A 588 1.94 27.49 -11.38
CA THR A 588 2.21 28.05 -12.71
C THR A 588 3.13 27.11 -13.47
N GLY A 589 2.66 26.57 -14.61
CA GLY A 589 3.49 25.72 -15.47
C GLY A 589 3.98 24.41 -14.83
N GLY A 590 3.21 23.84 -13.88
CA GLY A 590 3.59 22.61 -13.18
C GLY A 590 4.49 22.82 -11.96
N VAL A 591 4.62 24.07 -11.49
CA VAL A 591 5.41 24.44 -10.32
C VAL A 591 4.55 25.28 -9.39
N TYR A 592 4.49 24.89 -8.12
CA TYR A 592 3.85 25.65 -7.05
C TYR A 592 4.83 26.71 -6.55
N GLU A 593 4.48 27.98 -6.73
CA GLU A 593 5.35 29.12 -6.42
C GLU A 593 4.83 29.88 -5.20
N TYR A 594 5.71 30.11 -4.20
CA TYR A 594 5.40 30.97 -3.07
C TYR A 594 6.60 31.80 -2.59
N ASP A 595 6.42 33.12 -2.56
CA ASP A 595 7.43 34.05 -2.05
C ASP A 595 6.96 34.68 -0.74
N PHE A 596 7.59 34.31 0.38
CA PHE A 596 7.35 34.93 1.69
C PHE A 596 7.95 36.34 1.79
N THR A 597 8.90 36.68 0.93
CA THR A 597 9.69 37.91 1.04
C THR A 597 9.01 39.14 0.44
N ASP A 598 7.95 38.92 -0.36
CA ASP A 598 7.23 39.95 -1.11
C ASP A 598 6.46 40.97 -0.26
N ALA A 599 5.73 40.50 0.76
CA ALA A 599 4.80 41.33 1.52
C ALA A 599 4.49 40.78 2.92
N ILE A 600 4.12 41.68 3.84
CA ILE A 600 3.80 41.32 5.22
C ILE A 600 2.63 40.34 5.36
N ASP A 601 1.71 40.29 4.39
CA ASP A 601 0.54 39.41 4.40
C ASP A 601 0.78 38.07 3.71
N LYS A 602 2.01 37.77 3.26
CA LYS A 602 2.39 36.46 2.71
C LYS A 602 2.53 35.38 3.76
N ALA A 603 2.86 35.72 5.01
CA ALA A 603 2.84 34.75 6.10
C ALA A 603 1.49 34.77 6.82
N PHE A 604 0.98 33.59 7.16
CA PHE A 604 -0.21 33.44 7.99
C PHE A 604 -0.01 34.16 9.34
N GLY A 605 -1.02 34.91 9.78
CA GLY A 605 -0.91 35.82 10.93
C GLY A 605 -0.27 37.19 10.60
N GLY A 606 0.13 37.43 9.35
CA GLY A 606 0.63 38.71 8.86
C GLY A 606 1.87 39.17 9.63
N ALA A 607 1.79 40.35 10.25
CA ALA A 607 2.88 40.93 11.05
C ALA A 607 3.26 40.14 12.32
N ASN A 608 2.44 39.17 12.72
CA ASN A 608 2.78 38.22 13.79
C ASN A 608 3.44 36.95 13.24
N GLY A 609 3.21 36.60 11.97
CA GLY A 609 3.77 35.41 11.33
C GLY A 609 5.21 35.62 10.86
N HIS A 610 5.49 36.78 10.27
CA HIS A 610 6.84 37.19 9.87
C HIS A 610 6.99 38.71 9.97
N LYS A 611 8.18 39.26 9.70
CA LYS A 611 8.47 40.70 9.91
C LYS A 611 9.15 41.35 8.72
N ASP A 612 9.03 42.68 8.63
CA ASP A 612 9.84 43.51 7.74
C ASP A 612 11.29 43.52 8.25
N LEU A 613 12.22 43.06 7.42
CA LEU A 613 13.67 43.04 7.68
C LEU A 613 14.35 44.33 7.23
N GLY A 614 13.64 45.17 6.47
CA GLY A 614 14.15 46.36 5.83
C GLY A 614 14.07 46.27 4.30
N ASN A 615 14.11 47.44 3.65
CA ASN A 615 14.08 47.56 2.18
C ASN A 615 12.88 46.91 1.47
N GLY A 616 11.79 46.65 2.21
CA GLY A 616 10.59 45.99 1.68
C GLY A 616 10.73 44.47 1.56
N ILE A 617 11.74 43.87 2.19
CA ILE A 617 11.95 42.42 2.25
C ILE A 617 11.42 41.91 3.58
N PHE A 618 10.60 40.87 3.53
CA PHE A 618 10.01 40.22 4.71
C PHE A 618 10.68 38.87 4.98
N GLY A 619 10.71 38.45 6.24
CA GLY A 619 11.33 37.17 6.59
C GLY A 619 11.02 36.67 8.00
N MET A 620 11.45 35.43 8.24
CA MET A 620 11.23 34.69 9.48
C MET A 620 11.88 35.41 10.66
N ILE A 621 11.21 35.36 11.81
CA ILE A 621 11.61 36.08 13.01
C ILE A 621 12.64 35.26 13.79
N GLY A 622 13.81 35.84 14.04
CA GLY A 622 14.93 35.15 14.70
C GLY A 622 14.86 35.20 16.23
N GLY A 623 15.49 34.22 16.87
CA GLY A 623 15.67 34.17 18.33
C GLY A 623 15.03 32.96 19.03
N ASP A 624 14.43 32.03 18.27
CA ASP A 624 13.85 30.79 18.80
C ASP A 624 14.91 29.69 18.82
N GLY A 625 15.82 29.75 19.79
CA GLY A 625 16.92 28.79 19.91
C GLY A 625 16.50 27.40 20.38
N THR A 626 15.36 27.32 21.06
CA THR A 626 14.78 26.05 21.51
C THR A 626 13.90 25.39 20.46
N ALA A 627 13.61 26.08 19.37
CA ALA A 627 12.75 25.66 18.26
C ALA A 627 11.32 25.30 18.70
N ASN A 628 10.85 25.87 19.81
CA ASN A 628 9.51 25.56 20.37
C ASN A 628 8.42 26.51 19.85
N GLY A 629 8.75 27.33 18.85
CA GLY A 629 7.85 28.32 18.27
C GLY A 629 7.60 29.53 19.16
N GLN A 630 8.37 29.77 20.23
CA GLN A 630 8.15 30.87 21.17
C GLN A 630 9.46 31.53 21.60
N ILE A 631 9.65 32.82 21.27
CA ILE A 631 10.86 33.56 21.66
C ILE A 631 10.69 34.08 23.09
N ASN A 632 11.29 33.40 24.06
CA ASN A 632 11.16 33.73 25.46
C ASN A 632 12.47 33.46 26.24
N ASN A 633 12.39 33.50 27.58
CA ASN A 633 13.58 33.35 28.42
C ASN A 633 14.24 31.97 28.31
N ASN A 634 13.54 30.94 27.85
CA ASN A 634 14.11 29.61 27.64
C ASN A 634 15.16 29.65 26.52
N ASP A 635 14.91 30.34 25.41
CA ASP A 635 15.92 30.50 24.34
C ASP A 635 17.18 31.20 24.86
N LYS A 636 17.01 32.22 25.69
CA LYS A 636 18.16 32.88 26.29
C LYS A 636 18.88 31.99 27.31
N ASN A 637 18.15 31.33 28.20
CA ASN A 637 18.72 30.64 29.35
C ASN A 637 19.26 29.24 29.01
N ASP A 638 18.55 28.53 28.14
CA ASP A 638 18.78 27.12 27.84
C ASP A 638 19.58 26.93 26.55
N THR A 639 19.72 27.98 25.72
CA THR A 639 20.60 27.93 24.53
C THR A 639 21.67 29.03 24.55
N TRP A 640 21.30 30.31 24.43
CA TRP A 640 22.28 31.40 24.27
C TRP A 640 23.27 31.51 25.45
N ASN A 641 22.79 31.52 26.70
CA ASN A 641 23.65 31.64 27.89
C ASN A 641 24.62 30.48 28.03
N ILE A 642 24.19 29.27 27.65
CA ILE A 642 25.00 28.05 27.75
C ILE A 642 26.10 28.05 26.69
N GLN A 643 25.78 28.52 25.47
CA GLN A 643 26.67 28.49 24.32
C GLN A 643 27.48 29.79 24.14
N ARG A 644 27.25 30.82 24.97
CA ARG A 644 27.92 32.12 24.82
C ARG A 644 29.45 31.98 24.82
N GLY A 645 30.07 32.49 23.76
CA GLY A 645 31.51 32.42 23.52
C GLY A 645 31.95 31.20 22.72
N GLU A 646 31.03 30.27 22.41
CA GLU A 646 31.28 29.17 21.49
C GLU A 646 31.14 29.62 20.03
N SER A 647 31.89 28.96 19.16
CA SER A 647 31.82 29.12 17.71
C SER A 647 31.41 27.81 17.02
N GLY A 648 30.76 27.90 15.87
CA GLY A 648 30.29 26.76 15.09
C GLY A 648 28.79 26.81 14.77
N TYR A 649 28.26 25.69 14.27
CA TYR A 649 26.83 25.51 14.02
C TYR A 649 26.07 25.30 15.33
N LYS A 650 25.60 26.40 15.94
CA LYS A 650 25.06 26.43 17.31
C LYS A 650 23.64 26.99 17.31
N SER A 651 22.79 26.51 18.22
CA SER A 651 21.40 26.94 18.31
C SER A 651 21.21 28.30 18.98
N GLY A 652 22.21 28.82 19.69
CA GLY A 652 22.23 30.17 20.26
C GLY A 652 22.81 31.23 19.32
N ASP A 653 23.29 30.85 18.13
CA ASP A 653 23.85 31.76 17.11
C ASP A 653 22.70 32.35 16.28
N PHE A 654 21.95 33.28 16.87
CA PHE A 654 20.74 33.84 16.29
C PHE A 654 21.00 34.75 15.09
N ASN A 655 22.17 35.38 14.99
CA ASN A 655 22.56 36.15 13.80
C ASN A 655 23.32 35.31 12.76
N MET A 656 23.60 34.05 13.10
CA MET A 656 24.16 33.03 12.19
C MET A 656 25.54 33.43 11.62
N ASN A 657 26.37 34.09 12.42
CA ASN A 657 27.70 34.53 12.03
C ASN A 657 28.82 33.58 12.48
N SER A 658 28.48 32.38 12.93
CA SER A 658 29.34 31.34 13.50
C SER A 658 29.83 31.57 14.94
N LEU A 659 29.40 32.62 15.63
CA LEU A 659 29.83 32.95 16.99
C LEU A 659 28.66 33.38 17.88
N VAL A 660 28.38 32.59 18.93
CA VAL A 660 27.36 32.95 19.93
C VAL A 660 27.87 34.07 20.83
N ALA A 661 27.41 35.29 20.61
CA ALA A 661 27.90 36.49 21.29
C ALA A 661 26.76 37.45 21.68
N ASP A 662 27.13 38.59 22.28
CA ASP A 662 26.15 39.61 22.69
C ASP A 662 25.27 40.15 21.54
N PRO A 663 25.74 40.28 20.28
CA PRO A 663 24.90 40.66 19.15
C PRO A 663 23.70 39.73 18.91
N ASP A 664 23.83 38.39 19.07
CA ASP A 664 22.69 37.46 18.93
C ASP A 664 21.54 37.83 19.87
N LYS A 665 21.91 38.14 21.11
CA LYS A 665 20.94 38.54 22.12
C LYS A 665 20.42 39.95 21.85
N ASN A 666 21.31 40.91 21.64
CA ASN A 666 20.97 42.33 21.62
C ASN A 666 20.22 42.74 20.35
N ASP A 667 20.61 42.15 19.21
CA ASP A 667 20.16 42.57 17.89
C ASP A 667 19.05 41.67 17.34
N VAL A 668 18.96 40.42 17.80
CA VAL A 668 17.95 39.44 17.35
C VAL A 668 16.96 39.04 18.46
N TRP A 669 17.43 38.48 19.58
CA TRP A 669 16.52 37.96 20.62
C TRP A 669 15.73 39.06 21.36
N ILE A 670 16.39 40.14 21.82
CA ILE A 670 15.73 41.21 22.59
C ILE A 670 14.60 41.87 21.78
N PRO A 671 14.80 42.28 20.51
CA PRO A 671 13.75 42.90 19.72
C PRO A 671 12.54 42.00 19.43
N ASN A 672 12.72 40.68 19.49
CA ASN A 672 11.68 39.70 19.17
C ASN A 672 11.10 38.98 20.39
N SER A 673 11.59 39.28 21.59
CA SER A 673 11.12 38.64 22.83
C SER A 673 9.61 38.81 23.01
N GLY A 674 8.92 37.70 23.26
CA GLY A 674 7.46 37.64 23.42
C GLY A 674 6.67 37.31 22.16
N LYS A 675 7.34 37.12 21.02
CA LYS A 675 6.70 36.64 19.78
C LYS A 675 6.60 35.11 19.78
N GLY A 676 5.60 34.59 19.06
CA GLY A 676 5.37 33.16 18.91
C GLY A 676 4.74 32.80 17.57
N SER A 677 4.87 31.52 17.21
CA SER A 677 4.38 30.96 15.96
C SER A 677 2.89 31.24 15.74
N GLN A 678 2.56 31.53 14.49
CA GLN A 678 1.18 31.62 14.01
C GLN A 678 0.77 30.38 13.22
N VAL A 679 1.70 29.47 12.92
CA VAL A 679 1.43 28.23 12.20
C VAL A 679 0.45 27.38 13.03
N PRO A 680 -0.71 26.98 12.48
CA PRO A 680 -1.64 26.10 13.17
C PRO A 680 -0.99 24.73 13.44
N GLU A 681 -1.17 24.19 14.64
CA GLU A 681 -0.82 22.81 14.98
C GLU A 681 -2.05 21.90 14.84
#